data_AF-A0A2K5CAT5-F1
#
_entry.id   AF-A0A2K5CAT5-F1
#
_cell.length_a   1.000
_cell.length_b   1.000
_cell.length_c   1.000
_cell.angle_alpha   90.00
_cell.angle_beta   90.00
_cell.angle_gamma   90.00
#
_symmetry.space_group_name_H-M   'P 1'
#
loop_
_entity.id
_entity.type
_entity.pdbx_description
1 polymer ?
#
loop_
_entity_poly.entity_id
_entity_poly.type
_entity_poly.pdbx_seq_one_letter_code
_entity_poly.pdbx_strand_id
1 'polypeptide(L)'
;MTGAGGSLGAWGSLVLLVTPNPVRNLTVKAQTTSSITLSWEAPEGPDPQNSTYWVECTGDSGTTETRNTTDTIVTVDELEPGSLYKFSVWVEENGVNSSEETVTTATGKRRAEKMQQVLQSRRYTVEAMHVNFIKRNWPACLYKKVLKILSPETATDFPSHTASAPNPVRNLTVEAQTTSSITLSWEAPEGPDPQNSTYWVECTGDAGTTETRSTTNTTVTVDGLEPGSLYACSVWVQKNGINSSQETRNATTGETRSPFVLSHLFKGRQQEKRGDCPGPTPAPFVLYLCSLFLPNFSAPNPVRNLHVKAQTNSSIALSWEAPRGPDDQDYTYWVECTGDGRTETQNTTDTSATAEGLAPGTSYTFSVWAEKNGALGSRENLSISTGGNPQCPLPVLVRGSELAETHGTSLAPSEVMDLQNKTQTDNSVTLWWQAPRDPHSQLYVYRVQWASEGQPQREQDPQVNWANQSSRTNETWYKVEALEPGTLYNFTVWAERNNMASSTQSIRVSTNPDTVTITSCVSTSGGYGVILTWSCPQGGYEAFESEVGGQRGSQDRASCGKGVSVLGLGPAQSYPATITTIWDGMRATSASVTCHTESAGPLVAASLPETFILIPFPRNKKNQQKAELSDLAFSFPGYILAEDFADHVRKNEKDSNCGFAEEYQQLSLVGTSQSQMVASTPENNAKNRYRNVLPYDWSRVPLKPIHEEPGSDYINASFMPGLWSPQEFIATQGPLPQTVGDFWRLVWEQQSHTLVMLTNCMEAGRVKCEHYWPLDSQPCTHGHLRVTLESEEVTENWTVRELQLLQVEEQKTLSVRQFHYLAWPDHGVPSSPDTLLAFWRMLRQWLDQTMEGGPPIVHCSAGVGRTGTLIALDVLLRQLECEGLLGPFSFVKKMRESRPLMVQTEAQYVFLHQCILRFLQQSAQAPAEKEVTYENIGNLIYENEAAIRAHELEV
;
A
#
# COMPACT_ATOMS: atom_id res chain seq x y z
N MET A 1 23.60 41.27 -77.29
CA MET A 1 24.99 40.87 -77.58
C MET A 1 25.80 41.22 -76.34
N THR A 2 26.09 40.20 -75.50
CA THR A 2 27.42 39.59 -75.36
C THR A 2 28.47 40.63 -74.99
N GLY A 3 29.20 40.57 -73.88
CA GLY A 3 29.54 39.48 -72.98
C GLY A 3 30.93 39.79 -72.39
N ALA A 4 31.27 39.08 -71.31
CA ALA A 4 32.60 38.98 -70.67
C ALA A 4 33.16 40.26 -69.99
N GLY A 5 33.67 40.24 -68.77
CA GLY A 5 34.07 39.12 -67.91
C GLY A 5 35.53 39.26 -67.51
N GLY A 6 35.77 39.45 -66.21
CA GLY A 6 37.07 39.33 -65.54
C GLY A 6 37.63 40.66 -64.99
N SER A 7 38.20 40.75 -63.79
CA SER A 7 38.35 39.81 -62.67
C SER A 7 39.12 40.54 -61.56
N LEU A 8 38.71 40.32 -60.30
CA LEU A 8 39.47 40.40 -59.03
C LEU A 8 40.19 41.72 -58.68
N GLY A 9 40.14 42.25 -57.45
CA GLY A 9 39.75 41.66 -56.17
C GLY A 9 40.61 42.29 -55.08
N ALA A 10 40.11 42.25 -53.84
CA ALA A 10 40.70 42.69 -52.57
C ALA A 10 40.53 44.16 -52.19
N TRP A 11 39.45 44.46 -51.45
CA TRP A 11 39.56 45.06 -50.11
C TRP A 11 38.61 44.30 -49.19
N GLY A 12 39.17 43.71 -48.14
CA GLY A 12 38.39 43.07 -47.07
C GLY A 12 37.60 44.12 -46.30
N SER A 13 36.33 43.85 -46.09
CA SER A 13 35.57 44.49 -45.02
C SER A 13 35.58 43.53 -43.84
N LEU A 14 36.39 43.84 -42.83
CA LEU A 14 36.34 43.20 -41.53
C LEU A 14 34.99 43.59 -40.91
N VAL A 15 33.98 42.72 -41.02
CA VAL A 15 32.74 42.90 -40.26
C VAL A 15 33.09 42.59 -38.80
N LEU A 16 33.24 43.64 -38.00
CA LEU A 16 33.18 43.54 -36.54
C LEU A 16 31.81 42.94 -36.20
N LEU A 17 31.79 41.67 -35.77
CA LEU A 17 30.61 41.09 -35.13
C LEU A 17 30.44 41.80 -33.79
N VAL A 18 29.58 42.82 -33.78
CA VAL A 18 29.19 43.53 -32.56
C VAL A 18 28.22 42.63 -31.81
N THR A 19 28.46 42.38 -30.52
CA THR A 19 27.52 41.65 -29.67
C THR A 19 26.18 42.38 -29.64
N PRO A 20 25.05 41.71 -29.96
CA PRO A 20 23.74 42.36 -29.94
C PRO A 20 23.39 42.82 -28.53
N ASN A 21 22.64 43.91 -28.43
CA ASN A 21 22.15 44.41 -27.16
C ASN A 21 21.13 43.41 -26.54
N PRO A 22 21.06 43.28 -25.20
CA PRO A 22 20.06 42.45 -24.55
C PRO A 22 18.63 42.96 -24.81
N VAL A 23 17.66 42.08 -24.60
CA VAL A 23 16.24 42.45 -24.60
C VAL A 23 15.96 43.50 -23.53
N ARG A 24 14.92 44.32 -23.72
CA ARG A 24 14.56 45.37 -22.76
C ARG A 24 13.19 45.09 -22.16
N ASN A 25 12.92 45.59 -20.95
CA ASN A 25 11.61 45.50 -20.29
C ASN A 25 11.02 44.08 -20.22
N LEU A 26 11.84 43.07 -19.91
CA LEU A 26 11.37 41.70 -19.69
C LEU A 26 10.39 41.66 -18.51
N THR A 27 9.12 41.32 -18.80
CA THR A 27 8.01 41.35 -17.84
C THR A 27 7.08 40.16 -18.02
N VAL A 28 6.40 39.78 -16.94
CA VAL A 28 5.36 38.75 -16.97
C VAL A 28 4.01 39.40 -17.25
N LYS A 29 3.35 39.00 -18.35
CA LYS A 29 2.07 39.57 -18.81
C LYS A 29 0.84 38.82 -18.30
N ALA A 30 0.93 37.50 -18.21
CA ALA A 30 -0.15 36.65 -17.76
C ALA A 30 0.42 35.43 -17.03
N GLN A 31 -0.33 34.94 -16.05
CA GLN A 31 0.02 33.77 -15.24
C GLN A 31 -1.23 32.93 -15.07
N THR A 32 -1.14 31.65 -15.41
CA THR A 32 -2.16 30.64 -15.14
C THR A 32 -1.60 29.60 -14.17
N THR A 33 -2.40 28.59 -13.83
CA THR A 33 -1.93 27.48 -12.99
C THR A 33 -0.92 26.58 -13.66
N SER A 34 -0.76 26.66 -14.99
CA SER A 34 0.15 25.79 -15.73
C SER A 34 0.92 26.51 -16.83
N SER A 35 0.84 27.83 -16.88
CA SER A 35 1.54 28.61 -17.89
C SER A 35 1.88 30.03 -17.47
N ILE A 36 2.94 30.58 -18.06
CA ILE A 36 3.44 31.92 -17.82
C ILE A 36 3.74 32.59 -19.15
N THR A 37 3.15 33.77 -19.39
CA THR A 37 3.39 34.57 -20.59
C THR A 37 4.38 35.69 -20.28
N LEU A 38 5.51 35.69 -20.98
CA LEU A 38 6.57 36.69 -20.91
C LEU A 38 6.48 37.65 -22.09
N SER A 39 6.80 38.93 -21.88
CA SER A 39 6.98 39.90 -22.96
C SER A 39 8.20 40.78 -22.72
N TRP A 40 8.84 41.20 -23.80
CA TRP A 40 9.97 42.13 -23.79
C TRP A 40 9.87 43.11 -24.97
N GLU A 41 10.77 44.09 -24.99
CA GLU A 41 10.98 45.02 -26.09
C GLU A 41 12.26 44.62 -26.84
N ALA A 42 12.22 44.79 -28.16
CA ALA A 42 13.38 44.53 -29.01
C ALA A 42 14.58 45.43 -28.64
N PRO A 43 15.81 44.92 -28.76
CA PRO A 43 17.02 45.72 -28.55
C PRO A 43 17.06 46.90 -29.54
N GLU A 44 17.65 48.02 -29.11
CA GLU A 44 17.86 49.17 -29.98
C GLU A 44 19.01 48.87 -30.96
N GLY A 45 18.71 48.80 -32.25
CA GLY A 45 19.65 48.40 -33.31
C GLY A 45 19.07 48.55 -34.72
N PRO A 46 19.90 48.47 -35.77
CA PRO A 46 19.53 48.86 -37.12
C PRO A 46 18.55 47.92 -37.84
N ASP A 47 18.25 46.72 -37.30
CA ASP A 47 17.31 45.79 -37.95
C ASP A 47 16.55 44.87 -36.97
N PRO A 48 15.49 45.37 -36.29
CA PRO A 48 14.72 44.57 -35.33
C PRO A 48 13.82 43.50 -35.98
N GLN A 49 13.73 43.43 -37.32
CA GLN A 49 12.79 42.53 -38.01
C GLN A 49 13.34 41.10 -38.25
N ASN A 50 14.60 40.83 -37.94
CA ASN A 50 15.25 39.52 -38.16
C ASN A 50 15.92 38.94 -36.89
N SER A 51 15.55 39.41 -35.71
CA SER A 51 16.11 38.94 -34.44
C SER A 51 15.44 37.64 -33.98
N THR A 52 16.23 36.62 -33.63
CA THR A 52 15.73 35.40 -32.97
C THR A 52 15.95 35.51 -31.47
N TYR A 53 14.88 35.38 -30.70
CA TYR A 53 14.91 35.41 -29.24
C TYR A 53 14.94 33.99 -28.70
N TRP A 54 15.79 33.75 -27.72
CA TRP A 54 15.87 32.49 -27.00
C TRP A 54 15.34 32.68 -25.59
N VAL A 55 14.52 31.73 -25.14
CA VAL A 55 13.93 31.71 -23.79
C VAL A 55 14.24 30.38 -23.14
N GLU A 56 15.00 30.45 -22.06
CA GLU A 56 15.31 29.33 -21.18
C GLU A 56 14.45 29.40 -19.92
N CYS A 57 13.79 28.30 -19.58
CA CYS A 57 13.01 28.13 -18.38
C CYS A 57 13.71 27.09 -17.49
N THR A 58 14.04 27.46 -16.25
CA THR A 58 14.62 26.55 -15.26
C THR A 58 13.67 26.43 -14.07
N GLY A 59 13.19 25.21 -13.80
CA GLY A 59 12.36 24.88 -12.65
C GLY A 59 13.16 24.47 -11.40
N ASP A 60 12.51 24.43 -10.24
CA ASP A 60 13.14 24.11 -8.94
C ASP A 60 13.79 22.71 -8.88
N SER A 61 13.36 21.77 -9.74
CA SER A 61 13.94 20.43 -9.89
C SER A 61 15.26 20.41 -10.66
N GLY A 62 15.71 21.56 -11.19
CA GLY A 62 16.91 21.69 -12.02
C GLY A 62 16.72 21.28 -13.47
N THR A 63 15.48 21.00 -13.91
CA THR A 63 15.17 20.78 -15.32
C THR A 63 15.15 22.10 -16.08
N THR A 64 15.93 22.17 -17.16
CA THR A 64 16.02 23.35 -18.03
C THR A 64 15.40 23.04 -19.38
N GLU A 65 14.49 23.90 -19.83
CA GLU A 65 13.85 23.83 -21.15
C GLU A 65 14.18 25.11 -21.92
N THR A 66 14.61 24.98 -23.16
CA THR A 66 15.00 26.11 -24.00
C THR A 66 14.17 26.12 -25.28
N ARG A 67 13.62 27.28 -25.64
CA ARG A 67 12.88 27.50 -26.89
C ARG A 67 13.36 28.78 -27.58
N ASN A 68 13.07 28.92 -28.86
CA ASN A 68 13.26 30.16 -29.60
C ASN A 68 11.94 30.71 -30.16
N THR A 69 11.91 32.01 -30.42
CA THR A 69 10.78 32.70 -31.04
C THR A 69 11.27 33.94 -31.80
N THR A 70 10.53 34.35 -32.83
CA THR A 70 10.74 35.64 -33.53
C THR A 70 9.85 36.75 -32.96
N ASP A 71 8.90 36.41 -32.10
CA ASP A 71 8.00 37.35 -31.45
C ASP A 71 8.59 37.88 -30.14
N THR A 72 8.20 39.08 -29.72
CA THR A 72 8.63 39.68 -28.45
C THR A 72 7.72 39.31 -27.26
N ILE A 73 6.89 38.28 -27.44
CA ILE A 73 6.01 37.70 -26.43
C ILE A 73 6.02 36.17 -26.59
N VAL A 74 6.09 35.43 -25.48
CA VAL A 74 6.04 33.97 -25.49
C VAL A 74 5.25 33.45 -24.31
N THR A 75 4.47 32.40 -24.53
CA THR A 75 3.82 31.65 -23.46
C THR A 75 4.58 30.36 -23.23
N VAL A 76 4.91 30.12 -21.96
CA VAL A 76 5.49 28.88 -21.45
C VAL A 76 4.40 28.06 -20.79
N ASP A 77 3.96 27.00 -21.45
CA ASP A 77 2.92 26.09 -20.98
C ASP A 77 3.52 24.84 -20.30
N GLU A 78 2.65 23.95 -19.80
CA GLU A 78 3.01 22.69 -19.12
C GLU A 78 3.82 22.84 -17.81
N LEU A 79 3.79 24.02 -17.21
CA LEU A 79 4.46 24.29 -15.95
C LEU A 79 3.68 23.71 -14.75
N GLU A 80 4.39 23.22 -13.75
CA GLU A 80 3.77 22.73 -12.52
C GLU A 80 3.05 23.84 -11.73
N PRO A 81 1.82 23.63 -11.24
CA PRO A 81 1.07 24.62 -10.47
C PRO A 81 1.68 24.97 -9.11
N GLY A 82 1.85 26.27 -8.85
CA GLY A 82 2.42 26.79 -7.61
C GLY A 82 3.93 26.68 -7.48
N SER A 83 4.63 26.24 -8.53
CA SER A 83 6.09 26.08 -8.57
C SER A 83 6.79 27.35 -9.06
N LEU A 84 8.00 27.61 -8.57
CA LEU A 84 8.81 28.76 -8.94
C LEU A 84 9.65 28.44 -10.18
N TYR A 85 9.72 29.39 -11.13
CA TYR A 85 10.50 29.26 -12.35
C TYR A 85 11.37 30.49 -12.56
N LYS A 86 12.61 30.26 -12.99
CA LYS A 86 13.52 31.30 -13.48
C LYS A 86 13.53 31.25 -15.01
N PHE A 87 13.22 32.38 -15.63
CA PHE A 87 13.27 32.55 -17.08
C PHE A 87 14.46 33.43 -17.46
N SER A 88 15.25 33.00 -18.44
CA SER A 88 16.35 33.76 -19.04
C SER A 88 16.06 34.01 -20.52
N VAL A 89 16.17 35.26 -20.98
CA VAL A 89 15.88 35.67 -22.36
C VAL A 89 17.08 36.39 -22.96
N TRP A 90 17.51 35.99 -24.15
CA TRP A 90 18.58 36.66 -24.91
C TRP A 90 18.25 36.72 -26.41
N VAL A 91 18.95 37.59 -27.13
CA VAL A 91 18.82 37.75 -28.59
C VAL A 91 20.02 37.12 -29.27
N GLU A 92 19.77 36.37 -30.33
CA GLU A 92 20.80 35.89 -31.25
C GLU A 92 20.73 36.68 -32.56
N GLU A 93 21.85 37.30 -32.95
CA GLU A 93 22.00 37.99 -34.23
C GLU A 93 23.29 37.51 -34.91
N ASN A 94 23.17 37.01 -36.16
CA ASN A 94 24.30 36.49 -36.94
C ASN A 94 25.17 35.44 -36.22
N GLY A 95 24.57 34.62 -35.33
CA GLY A 95 25.25 33.57 -34.56
C GLY A 95 26.00 34.07 -33.31
N VAL A 96 25.73 35.30 -32.86
CA VAL A 96 26.27 35.88 -31.62
C VAL A 96 25.11 36.19 -30.67
N ASN A 97 25.22 35.72 -29.42
CA ASN A 97 24.20 35.92 -28.38
C ASN A 97 24.46 37.21 -27.60
N SER A 98 23.39 37.90 -27.23
CA SER A 98 23.42 39.00 -26.26
C SER A 98 23.66 38.48 -24.84
N SER A 99 23.83 39.39 -23.87
CA SER A 99 23.68 39.03 -22.47
C SER A 99 22.23 38.58 -22.17
N GLU A 100 22.07 37.71 -21.17
CA GLU A 100 20.78 37.20 -20.72
C GLU A 100 20.09 38.17 -19.75
N GLU A 101 18.81 38.43 -19.98
CA GLU A 101 17.93 39.09 -19.01
C GLU A 101 17.07 38.05 -18.32
N THR A 102 16.89 38.18 -16.99
CA THR A 102 16.20 37.14 -16.21
C THR A 102 15.02 37.67 -15.42
N VAL A 103 13.95 36.86 -15.33
CA VAL A 103 12.80 37.12 -14.47
C VAL A 103 12.42 35.84 -13.75
N THR A 104 12.14 35.94 -12.45
CA THR A 104 11.72 34.79 -11.63
C THR A 104 10.27 34.99 -11.20
N THR A 105 9.43 33.99 -11.44
CA THR A 105 8.00 34.06 -11.11
C THR A 105 7.40 32.68 -10.89
N ALA A 106 6.25 32.60 -10.23
CA ALA A 106 5.59 31.34 -9.91
C ALA A 106 4.30 31.18 -10.72
N THR A 107 3.96 29.95 -11.09
CA THR A 107 2.65 29.64 -11.68
C THR A 107 1.54 29.85 -10.64
N GLY A 108 0.33 30.13 -11.12
CA GLY A 108 -0.85 30.24 -10.27
C GLY A 108 -1.05 28.97 -9.43
N LYS A 109 -1.44 29.13 -8.17
CA LYS A 109 -1.87 27.99 -7.34
C LYS A 109 -3.23 27.52 -7.85
N ARG A 110 -3.47 26.20 -7.90
CA ARG A 110 -4.82 25.66 -8.17
C ARG A 110 -5.80 26.25 -7.16
N ARG A 111 -6.69 27.13 -7.61
CA ARG A 111 -7.79 27.63 -6.79
C ARG A 111 -8.75 26.48 -6.56
N ALA A 112 -9.17 26.32 -5.32
CA ALA A 112 -10.15 25.31 -4.89
C ALA A 112 -11.57 25.64 -5.41
N GLU A 113 -11.76 25.74 -6.72
CA GLU A 113 -13.05 26.03 -7.34
C GLU A 113 -13.69 24.74 -7.86
N LYS A 114 -14.34 24.02 -6.94
CA LYS A 114 -15.48 23.12 -7.22
C LYS A 114 -16.10 22.69 -5.89
N MET A 115 -16.83 23.62 -5.29
CA MET A 115 -17.67 23.35 -4.11
C MET A 115 -18.84 24.33 -3.95
N GLN A 116 -19.20 25.03 -5.03
CA GLN A 116 -20.29 26.01 -5.03
C GLN A 116 -21.50 25.57 -5.86
N GLN A 117 -21.41 24.47 -6.62
CA GLN A 117 -22.51 24.00 -7.47
C GLN A 117 -23.40 22.92 -6.82
N VAL A 118 -22.99 22.34 -5.68
CA VAL A 118 -23.80 21.35 -4.94
C VAL A 118 -24.61 21.99 -3.79
N LEU A 119 -24.33 23.24 -3.43
CA LEU A 119 -24.97 23.94 -2.29
C LEU A 119 -26.12 24.88 -2.67
N GLN A 120 -26.48 25.01 -3.96
CA GLN A 120 -27.58 25.89 -4.38
C GLN A 120 -28.97 25.23 -4.47
N SER A 121 -29.10 23.90 -4.28
CA SER A 121 -30.38 23.22 -4.50
C SER A 121 -31.29 23.03 -3.28
N ARG A 122 -30.89 23.42 -2.05
CA ARG A 122 -31.81 23.43 -0.90
C ARG A 122 -31.55 24.63 0.04
N ARG A 123 -32.19 25.78 -0.25
CA ARG A 123 -32.39 26.86 0.73
C ARG A 123 -33.62 26.54 1.59
N TYR A 124 -33.43 26.33 2.90
CA TYR A 124 -34.40 26.79 3.89
C TYR A 124 -33.83 28.04 4.56
N THR A 125 -34.72 29.00 4.75
CA THR A 125 -34.51 30.36 5.27
C THR A 125 -33.99 30.37 6.71
N VAL A 126 -32.97 31.19 6.98
CA VAL A 126 -32.47 31.48 8.33
C VAL A 126 -33.22 32.70 8.86
N GLU A 127 -34.08 32.50 9.85
CA GLU A 127 -34.38 33.52 10.85
C GLU A 127 -34.12 32.95 12.25
N ALA A 128 -33.21 33.64 12.94
CA ALA A 128 -32.84 33.60 14.35
C ALA A 128 -33.49 32.53 15.26
N MET A 129 -32.67 31.59 15.78
CA MET A 129 -32.66 31.21 17.21
C MET A 129 -31.51 30.25 17.55
N HIS A 130 -30.73 30.64 18.56
CA HIS A 130 -29.92 29.86 19.49
C HIS A 130 -29.08 28.67 18.99
N VAL A 131 -27.76 28.89 19.07
CA VAL A 131 -26.68 27.89 18.96
C VAL A 131 -26.85 26.83 20.04
N ASN A 132 -27.21 25.60 19.64
CA ASN A 132 -26.80 24.34 20.27
C ASN A 132 -27.23 23.15 19.38
N PHE A 133 -26.26 22.29 19.02
CA PHE A 133 -26.42 20.96 18.36
C PHE A 133 -26.87 21.00 16.87
N ILE A 134 -26.27 20.33 15.85
CA ILE A 134 -25.35 19.18 15.75
C ILE A 134 -24.51 19.21 14.46
N LYS A 135 -23.23 18.83 14.62
CA LYS A 135 -22.36 18.15 13.64
C LYS A 135 -23.08 16.97 12.94
N ARG A 136 -23.66 17.13 11.75
CA ARG A 136 -23.91 15.99 10.84
C ARG A 136 -24.20 16.51 9.44
N ASN A 137 -23.56 15.90 8.46
CA ASN A 137 -23.75 16.04 7.00
C ASN A 137 -22.90 17.08 6.26
N TRP A 138 -21.64 17.25 6.66
CA TRP A 138 -20.60 17.65 5.70
C TRP A 138 -19.71 16.42 5.46
N PRO A 139 -19.43 16.03 4.19
CA PRO A 139 -18.33 15.11 3.90
C PRO A 139 -17.06 15.63 4.59
N ALA A 140 -16.36 14.77 5.34
CA ALA A 140 -15.25 15.18 6.20
C ALA A 140 -14.14 15.94 5.44
N CYS A 141 -14.03 15.72 4.12
CA CYS A 141 -13.13 16.43 3.21
C CYS A 141 -13.43 17.94 3.08
N LEU A 142 -14.71 18.35 3.08
CA LEU A 142 -15.10 19.76 3.02
C LEU A 142 -14.75 20.52 4.30
N TYR A 143 -14.98 19.88 5.45
CA TYR A 143 -14.75 20.47 6.76
C TYR A 143 -13.25 20.72 7.02
N LYS A 144 -12.37 19.79 6.61
CA LYS A 144 -10.91 19.91 6.72
C LYS A 144 -10.33 21.03 5.83
N LYS A 145 -10.95 21.27 4.67
CA LYS A 145 -10.56 22.37 3.76
C LYS A 145 -10.89 23.75 4.34
N VAL A 146 -11.98 23.85 5.10
CA VAL A 146 -12.41 25.10 5.76
C VAL A 146 -11.58 25.41 7.01
N LEU A 147 -11.26 24.41 7.84
CA LEU A 147 -10.45 24.61 9.06
C LEU A 147 -9.01 25.04 8.76
N LYS A 148 -8.39 24.54 7.69
CA LYS A 148 -7.01 24.89 7.32
C LYS A 148 -6.86 26.32 6.77
N ILE A 149 -7.98 26.98 6.42
CA ILE A 149 -8.02 28.38 5.98
C ILE A 149 -8.12 29.34 7.19
N LEU A 150 -8.49 28.86 8.37
CA LEU A 150 -8.91 29.71 9.51
C LEU A 150 -7.90 29.85 10.66
N SER A 151 -6.63 29.45 10.50
CA SER A 151 -5.62 29.63 11.55
C SER A 151 -4.38 30.40 11.08
N PRO A 152 -4.31 31.71 11.38
CA PRO A 152 -3.03 32.38 11.53
C PRO A 152 -2.91 33.07 12.90
N GLU A 153 -2.01 32.58 13.75
CA GLU A 153 -1.32 33.35 14.79
C GLU A 153 0.17 33.29 14.40
N THR A 154 1.02 34.33 14.37
CA THR A 154 1.09 35.60 15.11
C THR A 154 1.78 36.73 14.31
N ALA A 155 1.32 37.96 14.57
CA ALA A 155 1.76 39.35 14.30
C ALA A 155 3.17 39.70 13.76
N THR A 156 3.24 40.71 12.87
CA THR A 156 3.79 42.08 13.14
C THR A 156 3.27 43.13 12.12
N ASP A 157 3.12 44.37 12.58
CA ASP A 157 2.51 45.58 11.97
C ASP A 157 3.01 46.04 10.58
N PHE A 158 2.10 46.63 9.76
CA PHE A 158 2.13 48.01 9.18
C PHE A 158 0.93 48.23 8.20
N PRO A 159 0.37 49.46 8.04
CA PRO A 159 -0.94 49.68 7.41
C PRO A 159 -0.85 50.18 5.94
N SER A 160 -1.84 49.84 5.09
CA SER A 160 -2.31 50.73 4.00
C SER A 160 -3.65 50.29 3.39
N HIS A 161 -4.38 51.29 2.89
CA HIS A 161 -5.78 51.31 2.47
C HIS A 161 -6.20 50.25 1.42
N THR A 162 -7.34 49.58 1.66
CA THR A 162 -8.03 48.74 0.65
C THR A 162 -9.31 49.43 0.15
N ALA A 163 -9.43 49.57 -1.17
CA ALA A 163 -10.66 49.98 -1.85
C ALA A 163 -11.72 48.86 -1.75
N SER A 164 -12.96 49.23 -1.43
CA SER A 164 -14.10 48.32 -1.26
C SER A 164 -14.77 48.00 -2.61
N ALA A 165 -15.24 46.75 -2.76
CA ALA A 165 -15.92 46.27 -3.96
C ALA A 165 -17.25 47.01 -4.23
N PRO A 166 -17.66 47.19 -5.51
CA PRO A 166 -18.92 47.86 -5.85
C PRO A 166 -20.15 47.02 -5.45
N ASN A 167 -21.26 47.70 -5.15
CA ASN A 167 -22.54 47.06 -4.80
C ASN A 167 -23.13 46.28 -6.00
N PRO A 168 -23.88 45.18 -5.76
CA PRO A 168 -24.56 44.43 -6.83
C PRO A 168 -25.68 45.22 -7.52
N VAL A 169 -26.07 44.75 -8.71
CA VAL A 169 -27.26 45.26 -9.42
C VAL A 169 -28.53 45.00 -8.61
N ARG A 170 -29.57 45.78 -8.83
CA ARG A 170 -30.86 45.63 -8.11
C ARG A 170 -31.97 45.27 -9.07
N ASN A 171 -33.06 44.68 -8.56
CA ASN A 171 -34.27 44.40 -9.34
C ASN A 171 -34.02 43.68 -10.67
N LEU A 172 -33.18 42.63 -10.67
CA LEU A 172 -32.97 41.80 -11.86
C LEU A 172 -34.29 41.07 -12.22
N THR A 173 -34.78 41.34 -13.43
CA THR A 173 -36.02 40.78 -13.99
C THR A 173 -35.81 40.28 -15.42
N VAL A 174 -36.69 39.37 -15.84
CA VAL A 174 -36.74 38.84 -17.21
C VAL A 174 -37.88 39.56 -17.93
N GLU A 175 -37.56 40.39 -18.93
CA GLU A 175 -38.55 41.22 -19.62
C GLU A 175 -39.23 40.50 -20.79
N ALA A 176 -38.46 39.69 -21.53
CA ALA A 176 -38.97 38.97 -22.69
C ALA A 176 -38.22 37.65 -22.88
N GLN A 177 -38.93 36.66 -23.43
CA GLN A 177 -38.40 35.33 -23.73
C GLN A 177 -38.90 34.93 -25.12
N THR A 178 -37.99 34.45 -25.97
CA THR A 178 -38.31 33.84 -27.27
C THR A 178 -37.90 32.36 -27.25
N THR A 179 -38.09 31.66 -28.37
CA THR A 179 -37.61 30.27 -28.51
C THR A 179 -36.09 30.17 -28.52
N SER A 180 -35.35 31.27 -28.65
CA SER A 180 -33.88 31.24 -28.73
C SER A 180 -33.18 32.42 -28.07
N SER A 181 -33.89 33.20 -27.25
CA SER A 181 -33.30 34.34 -26.56
C SER A 181 -34.05 34.73 -25.28
N ILE A 182 -33.32 35.33 -24.35
CA ILE A 182 -33.82 35.85 -23.07
C ILE A 182 -33.36 37.30 -22.90
N THR A 183 -34.30 38.21 -22.65
CA THR A 183 -34.02 39.63 -22.34
C THR A 183 -34.12 39.88 -20.84
N LEU A 184 -33.05 40.43 -20.26
CA LEU A 184 -32.92 40.75 -18.84
C LEU A 184 -32.84 42.26 -18.63
N SER A 185 -33.45 42.75 -17.56
CA SER A 185 -33.31 44.14 -17.09
C SER A 185 -33.04 44.22 -15.59
N TRP A 186 -32.32 45.25 -15.18
CA TRP A 186 -32.00 45.54 -13.78
C TRP A 186 -31.92 47.05 -13.53
N GLU A 187 -31.80 47.41 -12.26
CA GLU A 187 -31.50 48.76 -11.79
C GLU A 187 -30.03 48.86 -11.38
N ALA A 188 -29.45 50.04 -11.64
CA ALA A 188 -28.06 50.32 -11.26
C ALA A 188 -27.87 50.29 -9.71
N PRO A 189 -26.67 49.91 -9.23
CA PRO A 189 -26.37 49.93 -7.80
C PRO A 189 -26.43 51.34 -7.22
N GLU A 190 -26.87 51.47 -5.96
CA GLU A 190 -26.89 52.77 -5.26
C GLU A 190 -25.47 53.15 -4.78
N GLY A 191 -24.99 54.32 -5.20
CA GLY A 191 -23.65 54.84 -4.88
C GLY A 191 -23.32 56.14 -5.63
N PRO A 192 -22.27 56.88 -5.23
CA PRO A 192 -22.08 58.29 -5.61
C PRO A 192 -21.62 58.52 -7.06
N ASP A 193 -21.54 57.50 -7.92
CA ASP A 193 -21.15 57.71 -9.32
C ASP A 193 -21.57 56.55 -10.25
N PRO A 194 -22.75 56.64 -10.91
CA PRO A 194 -23.21 55.63 -11.87
C PRO A 194 -22.44 55.63 -13.19
N GLN A 195 -21.65 56.66 -13.47
CA GLN A 195 -20.92 56.75 -14.73
C GLN A 195 -19.69 55.83 -14.70
N ASN A 196 -19.51 55.06 -15.78
CA ASN A 196 -18.38 54.13 -16.01
C ASN A 196 -18.48 52.73 -15.36
N SER A 197 -19.68 52.18 -15.19
CA SER A 197 -19.87 50.79 -14.73
C SER A 197 -20.13 49.85 -15.92
N THR A 198 -19.38 48.75 -16.02
CA THR A 198 -19.62 47.69 -17.02
C THR A 198 -20.37 46.55 -16.36
N TYR A 199 -21.52 46.17 -16.92
CA TYR A 199 -22.31 45.04 -16.47
C TYR A 199 -21.96 43.79 -17.27
N TRP A 200 -21.75 42.68 -16.58
CA TRP A 200 -21.52 41.37 -17.17
C TRP A 200 -22.72 40.49 -16.90
N VAL A 201 -23.13 39.73 -17.91
CA VAL A 201 -24.27 38.82 -17.88
C VAL A 201 -23.82 37.46 -18.39
N GLU A 202 -24.13 36.41 -17.65
CA GLU A 202 -23.83 35.03 -18.01
C GLU A 202 -25.09 34.17 -17.87
N CYS A 203 -25.52 33.51 -18.93
CA CYS A 203 -26.62 32.55 -18.89
C CYS A 203 -26.08 31.13 -19.07
N THR A 204 -26.30 30.28 -18.07
CA THR A 204 -25.88 28.87 -18.06
C THR A 204 -27.08 27.96 -18.27
N GLY A 205 -27.07 27.16 -19.33
CA GLY A 205 -28.10 26.15 -19.60
C GLY A 205 -27.86 24.83 -18.87
N ASP A 206 -28.89 24.00 -18.73
CA ASP A 206 -28.85 22.72 -18.00
C ASP A 206 -27.80 21.72 -18.53
N ALA A 207 -27.41 21.82 -19.80
CA ALA A 207 -26.35 21.02 -20.41
C ALA A 207 -24.92 21.54 -20.14
N GLY A 208 -24.78 22.61 -19.36
CA GLY A 208 -23.49 23.25 -19.06
C GLY A 208 -23.00 24.24 -20.11
N THR A 209 -23.81 24.55 -21.14
CA THR A 209 -23.52 25.59 -22.13
C THR A 209 -23.67 26.98 -21.51
N THR A 210 -22.59 27.76 -21.48
CA THR A 210 -22.55 29.14 -20.94
C THR A 210 -22.44 30.18 -22.05
N GLU A 211 -23.31 31.19 -22.00
CA GLU A 211 -23.28 32.35 -22.88
C GLU A 211 -23.04 33.63 -22.07
N THR A 212 -21.93 34.33 -22.32
CA THR A 212 -21.53 35.54 -21.58
C THR A 212 -21.59 36.79 -22.47
N ARG A 213 -22.13 37.89 -21.95
CA ARG A 213 -22.24 39.20 -22.60
C ARG A 213 -21.84 40.32 -21.64
N SER A 214 -21.31 41.42 -22.16
CA SER A 214 -21.07 42.64 -21.40
C SER A 214 -21.86 43.81 -22.00
N THR A 215 -22.41 44.69 -21.16
CA THR A 215 -23.14 45.89 -21.58
C THR A 215 -22.90 47.05 -20.62
N THR A 216 -23.05 48.28 -21.11
CA THR A 216 -23.09 49.50 -20.27
C THR A 216 -24.51 49.95 -19.96
N ASN A 217 -25.51 49.36 -20.63
CA ASN A 217 -26.92 49.58 -20.35
C ASN A 217 -27.40 48.64 -19.23
N THR A 218 -28.55 48.95 -18.63
CA THR A 218 -29.15 48.12 -17.59
C THR A 218 -30.12 47.06 -18.14
N THR A 219 -30.07 46.81 -19.45
CA THR A 219 -30.81 45.76 -20.13
C THR A 219 -29.90 45.04 -21.13
N VAL A 220 -30.08 43.73 -21.29
CA VAL A 220 -29.37 42.92 -22.30
C VAL A 220 -30.25 41.80 -22.81
N THR A 221 -30.13 41.48 -24.11
CA THR A 221 -30.72 40.26 -24.67
C THR A 221 -29.60 39.26 -24.95
N VAL A 222 -29.76 38.04 -24.44
CA VAL A 222 -28.87 36.91 -24.67
C VAL A 222 -29.54 36.01 -25.72
N ASP A 223 -29.04 36.07 -26.95
CA ASP A 223 -29.51 35.28 -28.09
C ASP A 223 -28.64 34.04 -28.31
N GLY A 224 -29.15 33.05 -29.05
CA GLY A 224 -28.44 31.80 -29.37
C GLY A 224 -28.72 30.67 -28.39
N LEU A 225 -29.80 30.79 -27.61
CA LEU A 225 -30.19 29.82 -26.60
C LEU A 225 -31.03 28.69 -27.22
N GLU A 226 -30.99 27.51 -26.62
CA GLU A 226 -31.74 26.34 -27.10
C GLU A 226 -33.24 26.47 -26.76
N PRO A 227 -34.18 26.10 -27.66
CA PRO A 227 -35.61 26.15 -27.37
C PRO A 227 -36.07 25.17 -26.30
N GLY A 228 -36.91 25.63 -25.36
CA GLY A 228 -37.49 24.80 -24.29
C GLY A 228 -36.53 24.51 -23.12
N SER A 229 -35.35 25.15 -23.09
CA SER A 229 -34.31 24.90 -22.10
C SER A 229 -34.34 25.95 -20.99
N LEU A 230 -34.08 25.53 -19.74
CA LEU A 230 -33.95 26.41 -18.58
C LEU A 230 -32.53 26.99 -18.53
N TYR A 231 -32.43 28.29 -18.30
CA TYR A 231 -31.18 29.01 -18.13
C TYR A 231 -31.14 29.74 -16.79
N ALA A 232 -30.02 29.62 -16.07
CA ALA A 232 -29.70 30.46 -14.93
C ALA A 232 -28.85 31.65 -15.40
N CYS A 233 -29.41 32.85 -15.38
CA CYS A 233 -28.75 34.06 -15.85
C CYS A 233 -28.28 34.95 -14.68
N SER A 234 -26.97 35.18 -14.59
CA SER A 234 -26.31 35.96 -13.53
C SER A 234 -25.78 37.29 -14.05
N VAL A 235 -25.96 38.37 -13.29
CA VAL A 235 -25.53 39.74 -13.64
C VAL A 235 -24.67 40.34 -12.52
N TRP A 236 -23.53 40.93 -12.87
CA TRP A 236 -22.67 41.67 -11.92
C TRP A 236 -22.06 42.94 -12.53
N VAL A 237 -21.60 43.84 -11.66
CA VAL A 237 -20.98 45.11 -12.03
C VAL A 237 -19.47 45.01 -11.87
N GLN A 238 -18.72 45.46 -12.87
CA GLN A 238 -17.29 45.62 -12.79
C GLN A 238 -16.94 47.11 -12.78
N LYS A 239 -16.18 47.55 -11.76
CA LYS A 239 -15.65 48.92 -11.66
C LYS A 239 -14.18 48.86 -11.24
N ASN A 240 -13.30 49.51 -12.02
CA ASN A 240 -11.85 49.53 -11.80
C ASN A 240 -11.21 48.13 -11.65
N GLY A 241 -11.70 47.14 -12.40
CA GLY A 241 -11.20 45.75 -12.34
C GLY A 241 -11.71 44.92 -11.16
N ILE A 242 -12.55 45.49 -10.28
CA ILE A 242 -13.15 44.79 -9.14
C ILE A 242 -14.63 44.50 -9.46
N ASN A 243 -15.03 43.24 -9.28
CA ASN A 243 -16.39 42.78 -9.55
C ASN A 243 -17.26 42.87 -8.28
N SER A 244 -18.54 43.22 -8.45
CA SER A 244 -19.56 43.08 -7.41
C SER A 244 -19.94 41.61 -7.22
N SER A 245 -20.73 41.33 -6.19
CA SER A 245 -21.50 40.08 -6.13
C SER A 245 -22.46 39.95 -7.32
N GLN A 246 -22.77 38.70 -7.70
CA GLN A 246 -23.66 38.36 -8.82
C GLN A 246 -25.11 38.23 -8.36
N GLU A 247 -26.03 38.80 -9.11
CA GLU A 247 -27.48 38.58 -8.97
C GLU A 247 -27.97 37.59 -10.02
N THR A 248 -28.74 36.57 -9.64
CA THR A 248 -29.11 35.47 -10.56
C THR A 248 -30.63 35.31 -10.69
N ARG A 249 -31.10 35.10 -11.92
CA ARG A 249 -32.50 34.81 -12.26
C ARG A 249 -32.61 33.65 -13.25
N ASN A 250 -33.57 32.76 -13.00
CA ASN A 250 -33.88 31.65 -13.90
C ASN A 250 -34.91 32.09 -14.94
N ALA A 251 -34.70 31.70 -16.20
CA ALA A 251 -35.58 31.95 -17.32
C ALA A 251 -35.61 30.74 -18.27
N THR A 252 -36.75 30.48 -18.92
CA THR A 252 -36.90 29.37 -19.86
C THR A 252 -37.17 29.93 -21.25
N THR A 253 -36.49 29.41 -22.28
CA THR A 253 -36.80 29.77 -23.67
C THR A 253 -38.09 29.08 -24.11
N GLY A 254 -38.85 29.72 -25.01
CA GLY A 254 -40.10 29.15 -25.52
C GLY A 254 -39.89 27.83 -26.29
N GLU A 255 -40.85 26.91 -26.21
CA GLU A 255 -40.82 25.67 -26.97
C GLU A 255 -41.13 25.89 -28.47
N THR A 256 -40.45 25.14 -29.34
CA THR A 256 -40.72 25.14 -30.79
C THR A 256 -42.02 24.39 -31.10
N ARG A 257 -43.11 25.12 -31.35
CA ARG A 257 -44.30 24.53 -31.98
C ARG A 257 -44.05 24.30 -33.47
N SER A 258 -43.85 23.04 -33.87
CA SER A 258 -43.98 22.63 -35.28
C SER A 258 -45.47 22.67 -35.69
N PRO A 259 -45.83 23.24 -36.86
CA PRO A 259 -47.22 23.35 -37.29
C PRO A 259 -47.64 22.12 -38.11
N PHE A 260 -48.57 21.31 -37.60
CA PHE A 260 -49.39 20.45 -38.47
C PHE A 260 -50.86 20.40 -38.00
N VAL A 261 -51.64 21.30 -38.61
CA VAL A 261 -52.99 21.17 -39.19
C VAL A 261 -54.00 20.20 -38.57
N LEU A 262 -55.01 20.83 -37.94
CA LEU A 262 -56.46 20.56 -37.91
C LEU A 262 -57.02 19.37 -38.73
N SER A 263 -57.79 18.47 -38.10
CA SER A 263 -59.26 18.58 -37.98
C SER A 263 -60.04 17.25 -37.93
N HIS A 264 -61.13 17.30 -37.16
CA HIS A 264 -62.40 16.58 -37.31
C HIS A 264 -62.58 15.10 -36.84
N LEU A 265 -63.36 15.00 -35.74
CA LEU A 265 -64.72 14.42 -35.65
C LEU A 265 -64.97 13.03 -35.00
N PHE A 266 -65.92 13.09 -34.05
CA PHE A 266 -66.93 12.11 -33.58
C PHE A 266 -66.72 11.27 -32.30
N LYS A 267 -67.40 11.76 -31.24
CA LYS A 267 -68.39 11.11 -30.32
C LYS A 267 -68.32 9.59 -30.07
N GLY A 268 -68.54 9.20 -28.80
CA GLY A 268 -69.48 8.11 -28.49
C GLY A 268 -69.30 7.36 -27.17
N ARG A 269 -70.37 7.33 -26.37
CA ARG A 269 -70.58 6.68 -25.06
C ARG A 269 -70.85 5.16 -25.12
N GLN A 270 -70.54 4.48 -23.99
CA GLN A 270 -71.33 3.46 -23.23
C GLN A 270 -71.40 1.94 -23.55
N GLN A 271 -71.21 1.17 -22.45
CA GLN A 271 -71.92 -0.01 -21.88
C GLN A 271 -72.03 -1.41 -22.57
N GLU A 272 -71.50 -2.43 -21.86
CA GLU A 272 -72.22 -3.52 -21.13
C GLU A 272 -72.67 -4.87 -21.81
N LYS A 273 -72.05 -5.97 -21.32
CA LYS A 273 -72.52 -7.35 -20.90
C LYS A 273 -73.00 -8.49 -21.85
N ARG A 274 -72.66 -9.70 -21.33
CA ARG A 274 -73.40 -10.99 -21.15
C ARG A 274 -73.11 -12.10 -22.19
N GLY A 275 -72.99 -13.40 -21.89
CA GLY A 275 -73.11 -14.34 -20.73
C GLY A 275 -72.48 -15.70 -21.18
N ASP A 276 -72.32 -16.81 -20.44
CA ASP A 276 -73.05 -17.43 -19.33
C ASP A 276 -72.22 -18.55 -18.62
N CYS A 277 -72.57 -18.87 -17.36
CA CYS A 277 -72.20 -20.09 -16.57
C CYS A 277 -73.46 -21.00 -16.44
N PRO A 278 -73.44 -22.24 -15.83
CA PRO A 278 -73.35 -22.42 -14.36
C PRO A 278 -72.70 -23.75 -13.84
N GLY A 279 -72.28 -23.74 -12.56
CA GLY A 279 -71.71 -24.87 -11.79
C GLY A 279 -72.75 -25.75 -11.04
N PRO A 280 -72.33 -26.57 -10.05
CA PRO A 280 -72.33 -26.09 -8.65
C PRO A 280 -71.23 -26.66 -7.71
N THR A 281 -71.06 -25.97 -6.58
CA THR A 281 -70.14 -26.20 -5.43
C THR A 281 -70.82 -26.97 -4.27
N PRO A 282 -70.10 -27.28 -3.15
CA PRO A 282 -70.03 -26.35 -2.00
C PRO A 282 -68.66 -26.30 -1.27
N ALA A 283 -68.40 -25.19 -0.57
CA ALA A 283 -67.26 -24.87 0.31
C ALA A 283 -67.61 -25.22 1.80
N PRO A 284 -66.80 -24.97 2.88
CA PRO A 284 -65.75 -23.94 2.99
C PRO A 284 -64.54 -24.14 3.97
N PHE A 285 -63.64 -23.14 3.95
CA PHE A 285 -62.77 -22.61 5.03
C PHE A 285 -61.42 -23.29 5.42
N VAL A 286 -60.35 -22.46 5.36
CA VAL A 286 -59.19 -22.30 6.29
C VAL A 286 -57.75 -22.55 5.73
N LEU A 287 -56.93 -21.49 5.84
CA LEU A 287 -55.45 -21.35 5.99
C LEU A 287 -54.44 -21.45 4.81
N TYR A 288 -53.83 -20.29 4.53
CA TYR A 288 -52.39 -19.96 4.49
C TYR A 288 -51.34 -20.96 3.94
N LEU A 289 -50.59 -20.44 2.96
CA LEU A 289 -49.17 -20.66 2.61
C LEU A 289 -48.34 -21.56 3.56
N CYS A 290 -47.93 -22.73 3.06
CA CYS A 290 -46.69 -23.49 3.36
C CYS A 290 -46.75 -24.77 2.52
N SER A 291 -45.87 -25.06 1.55
CA SER A 291 -44.45 -25.46 1.65
C SER A 291 -44.16 -26.11 0.28
N LEU A 292 -42.99 -26.04 -0.35
CA LEU A 292 -41.68 -26.59 0.04
C LEU A 292 -40.63 -25.67 -0.62
N PHE A 293 -39.89 -24.77 0.04
CA PHE A 293 -38.83 -24.98 1.04
C PHE A 293 -38.00 -26.24 0.80
N LEU A 294 -36.91 -26.08 0.04
CA LEU A 294 -35.68 -26.82 0.33
C LEU A 294 -34.99 -26.08 1.48
N PRO A 295 -34.74 -26.71 2.64
CA PRO A 295 -33.95 -26.09 3.68
C PRO A 295 -32.49 -25.93 3.20
N ASN A 296 -31.98 -24.69 3.24
CA ASN A 296 -30.55 -24.43 3.24
C ASN A 296 -29.99 -25.02 4.54
N PHE A 297 -29.41 -26.22 4.48
CA PHE A 297 -28.68 -26.78 5.63
C PHE A 297 -27.33 -26.08 5.74
N SER A 298 -27.13 -25.32 6.80
CA SER A 298 -25.83 -24.73 7.13
C SER A 298 -24.83 -25.83 7.51
N ALA A 299 -23.63 -25.78 6.94
CA ALA A 299 -22.55 -26.72 7.25
C ALA A 299 -22.24 -26.72 8.77
N PRO A 300 -21.98 -27.89 9.39
CA PRO A 300 -21.60 -27.96 10.78
C PRO A 300 -20.31 -27.18 11.10
N ASN A 301 -20.25 -26.59 12.28
CA ASN A 301 -19.02 -26.03 12.84
C ASN A 301 -17.95 -27.14 13.04
N PRO A 302 -16.64 -26.80 13.12
CA PRO A 302 -15.60 -27.78 13.41
C PRO A 302 -15.80 -28.48 14.76
N VAL A 303 -15.28 -29.72 14.86
CA VAL A 303 -15.22 -30.45 16.13
C VAL A 303 -14.32 -29.72 17.12
N ARG A 304 -14.58 -29.87 18.41
CA ARG A 304 -13.84 -29.14 19.46
C ARG A 304 -12.96 -30.10 20.25
N ASN A 305 -11.89 -29.59 20.86
CA ASN A 305 -11.04 -30.36 21.77
C ASN A 305 -10.54 -31.70 21.21
N LEU A 306 -10.10 -31.74 19.93
CA LEU A 306 -9.53 -32.95 19.33
C LEU A 306 -8.18 -33.28 19.99
N HIS A 307 -8.07 -34.48 20.59
CA HIS A 307 -6.85 -34.93 21.26
C HIS A 307 -6.69 -36.46 21.21
N VAL A 308 -5.48 -36.94 21.51
CA VAL A 308 -5.18 -38.37 21.62
C VAL A 308 -5.63 -38.89 23.00
N LYS A 309 -6.47 -39.92 22.99
CA LYS A 309 -6.98 -40.59 24.19
C LYS A 309 -6.08 -41.75 24.64
N ALA A 310 -5.54 -42.51 23.69
CA ALA A 310 -4.61 -43.61 23.96
C ALA A 310 -3.74 -43.89 22.72
N GLN A 311 -2.53 -44.41 22.96
CA GLN A 311 -1.55 -44.69 21.93
C GLN A 311 -0.86 -46.01 22.24
N THR A 312 -0.77 -46.89 21.25
CA THR A 312 0.00 -48.13 21.28
C THR A 312 1.04 -48.13 20.16
N ASN A 313 1.79 -49.22 20.01
CA ASN A 313 2.71 -49.39 18.91
C ASN A 313 2.05 -49.66 17.56
N SER A 314 0.74 -49.92 17.54
CA SER A 314 0.01 -50.23 16.30
C SER A 314 -1.38 -49.61 16.21
N SER A 315 -1.76 -48.75 17.16
CA SER A 315 -3.05 -48.07 17.16
C SER A 315 -3.01 -46.72 17.87
N ILE A 316 -3.86 -45.80 17.43
CA ILE A 316 -4.05 -44.47 18.02
C ILE A 316 -5.56 -44.25 18.21
N ALA A 317 -5.97 -43.96 19.44
CA ALA A 317 -7.35 -43.62 19.79
C ALA A 317 -7.49 -42.10 19.96
N LEU A 318 -8.45 -41.51 19.27
CA LEU A 318 -8.76 -40.08 19.26
C LEU A 318 -10.08 -39.81 19.99
N SER A 319 -10.19 -38.63 20.60
CA SER A 319 -11.42 -38.12 21.21
C SER A 319 -11.61 -36.64 20.89
N TRP A 320 -12.86 -36.23 20.72
CA TRP A 320 -13.24 -34.83 20.48
C TRP A 320 -14.59 -34.52 21.14
N GLU A 321 -15.01 -33.27 21.05
CA GLU A 321 -16.33 -32.77 21.46
C GLU A 321 -17.15 -32.33 20.25
N ALA A 322 -18.47 -32.45 20.36
CA ALA A 322 -19.39 -32.05 19.31
C ALA A 322 -19.33 -30.53 19.01
N PRO A 323 -19.57 -30.12 17.74
CA PRO A 323 -19.66 -28.71 17.36
C PRO A 323 -20.74 -27.96 18.15
N ARG A 324 -20.50 -26.68 18.51
CA ARG A 324 -21.50 -25.84 19.19
C ARG A 324 -22.54 -25.33 18.18
N GLY A 325 -23.82 -25.58 18.44
CA GLY A 325 -24.96 -25.13 17.61
C GLY A 325 -26.30 -25.35 18.32
N PRO A 326 -27.41 -24.78 17.79
CA PRO A 326 -28.72 -24.77 18.45
C PRO A 326 -29.45 -26.14 18.50
N ASP A 327 -28.93 -27.17 17.83
CA ASP A 327 -29.53 -28.52 17.79
C ASP A 327 -28.59 -29.59 18.35
N ASP A 328 -29.11 -30.43 19.25
CA ASP A 328 -28.42 -31.57 19.86
C ASP A 328 -28.09 -32.71 18.86
N GLN A 329 -26.82 -33.14 18.92
CA GLN A 329 -26.21 -34.49 18.83
C GLN A 329 -26.40 -35.48 17.67
N ASP A 330 -27.09 -35.18 16.57
CA ASP A 330 -27.14 -36.11 15.40
C ASP A 330 -26.07 -35.82 14.32
N TYR A 331 -24.78 -35.83 14.68
CA TYR A 331 -23.68 -35.67 13.72
C TYR A 331 -23.06 -37.01 13.33
N THR A 332 -22.71 -37.16 12.05
CA THR A 332 -21.78 -38.21 11.60
C THR A 332 -20.39 -37.61 11.51
N TYR A 333 -19.45 -38.10 12.31
CA TYR A 333 -18.06 -37.67 12.28
C TYR A 333 -17.26 -38.52 11.29
N TRP A 334 -16.37 -37.87 10.56
CA TRP A 334 -15.43 -38.51 9.66
C TRP A 334 -14.02 -38.32 10.19
N VAL A 335 -13.22 -39.37 10.14
CA VAL A 335 -11.82 -39.40 10.57
C VAL A 335 -10.99 -39.93 9.42
N GLU A 336 -10.07 -39.12 8.92
CA GLU A 336 -9.13 -39.46 7.87
C GLU A 336 -7.72 -39.55 8.48
N CYS A 337 -7.09 -40.71 8.37
CA CYS A 337 -5.71 -40.95 8.78
C CYS A 337 -4.82 -40.96 7.53
N THR A 338 -3.79 -40.10 7.51
CA THR A 338 -2.82 -40.01 6.43
C THR A 338 -1.41 -40.22 6.98
N GLY A 339 -0.71 -41.24 6.49
CA GLY A 339 0.67 -41.55 6.88
C GLY A 339 1.20 -42.78 6.14
N ASP A 340 2.52 -42.88 6.01
CA ASP A 340 3.21 -43.97 5.27
C ASP A 340 2.76 -44.15 3.81
N GLY A 341 2.38 -43.05 3.14
CA GLY A 341 1.88 -43.07 1.77
C GLY A 341 0.48 -43.68 1.60
N ARG A 342 -0.25 -43.91 2.70
CA ARG A 342 -1.65 -44.37 2.70
C ARG A 342 -2.57 -43.33 3.34
N THR A 343 -3.80 -43.28 2.83
CA THR A 343 -4.90 -42.50 3.39
C THR A 343 -6.07 -43.44 3.65
N GLU A 344 -6.51 -43.53 4.89
CA GLU A 344 -7.68 -44.32 5.29
C GLU A 344 -8.72 -43.40 5.92
N THR A 345 -9.98 -43.56 5.53
CA THR A 345 -11.09 -42.74 6.03
C THR A 345 -12.15 -43.64 6.65
N GLN A 346 -12.60 -43.29 7.85
CA GLN A 346 -13.69 -43.96 8.55
C GLN A 346 -14.69 -42.94 9.08
N ASN A 347 -15.92 -43.37 9.35
CA ASN A 347 -16.94 -42.55 9.98
C ASN A 347 -17.48 -43.20 11.26
N THR A 348 -18.00 -42.36 12.16
CA THR A 348 -18.58 -42.77 13.44
C THR A 348 -19.61 -41.75 13.90
N THR A 349 -20.61 -42.19 14.67
CA THR A 349 -21.55 -41.29 15.37
C THR A 349 -21.05 -40.92 16.77
N ASP A 350 -20.03 -41.62 17.27
CA ASP A 350 -19.42 -41.34 18.57
C ASP A 350 -18.37 -40.22 18.45
N THR A 351 -18.14 -39.48 19.52
CA THR A 351 -17.11 -38.42 19.56
C THR A 351 -15.70 -38.97 19.82
N SER A 352 -15.45 -40.22 19.41
CA SER A 352 -14.15 -40.88 19.50
C SER A 352 -14.01 -41.94 18.42
N ALA A 353 -12.78 -42.18 17.97
CA ALA A 353 -12.47 -43.22 17.00
C ALA A 353 -11.06 -43.76 17.23
N THR A 354 -10.84 -45.02 16.88
CA THR A 354 -9.52 -45.66 16.95
C THR A 354 -9.07 -46.04 15.55
N ALA A 355 -7.84 -45.68 15.19
CA ALA A 355 -7.16 -46.16 14.00
C ALA A 355 -6.23 -47.30 14.41
N GLU A 356 -6.39 -48.47 13.80
CA GLU A 356 -5.65 -49.70 14.10
C GLU A 356 -4.80 -50.13 12.90
N GLY A 357 -3.82 -51.01 13.11
CA GLY A 357 -2.97 -51.53 12.04
C GLY A 357 -1.88 -50.56 11.57
N LEU A 358 -1.56 -49.55 12.38
CA LEU A 358 -0.56 -48.54 12.07
C LEU A 358 0.87 -49.07 12.27
N ALA A 359 1.80 -48.68 11.40
CA ALA A 359 3.22 -49.05 11.53
C ALA A 359 3.85 -48.44 12.80
N PRO A 360 4.62 -49.19 13.61
CA PRO A 360 5.26 -48.69 14.84
C PRO A 360 6.33 -47.62 14.59
N GLY A 361 6.33 -46.56 15.41
CA GLY A 361 7.29 -45.44 15.30
C GLY A 361 7.05 -44.49 14.13
N THR A 362 5.94 -44.65 13.39
CA THR A 362 5.63 -43.83 12.21
C THR A 362 4.68 -42.69 12.58
N SER A 363 4.90 -41.51 12.00
CA SER A 363 4.06 -40.32 12.18
C SER A 363 2.84 -40.36 11.25
N TYR A 364 1.66 -40.13 11.81
CA TYR A 364 0.38 -40.07 11.10
C TYR A 364 -0.31 -38.73 11.38
N THR A 365 -0.97 -38.17 10.36
CA THR A 365 -1.84 -36.99 10.48
C THR A 365 -3.30 -37.43 10.41
N PHE A 366 -4.10 -37.01 11.39
CA PHE A 366 -5.52 -37.30 11.49
C PHE A 366 -6.34 -36.04 11.23
N SER A 367 -7.30 -36.10 10.32
CA SER A 367 -8.27 -35.04 10.04
C SER A 367 -9.67 -35.47 10.46
N VAL A 368 -10.34 -34.69 11.30
CA VAL A 368 -11.69 -34.98 11.82
C VAL A 368 -12.67 -33.87 11.43
N TRP A 369 -13.84 -34.21 10.87
CA TRP A 369 -14.92 -33.26 10.59
C TRP A 369 -16.29 -33.85 10.87
N ALA A 370 -17.28 -32.98 11.08
CA ALA A 370 -18.67 -33.37 11.31
C ALA A 370 -19.50 -33.20 10.02
N GLU A 371 -20.43 -34.13 9.78
CA GLU A 371 -21.41 -34.09 8.70
C GLU A 371 -22.82 -34.11 9.31
N LYS A 372 -23.71 -33.26 8.79
CA LYS A 372 -25.14 -33.29 9.11
C LYS A 372 -25.96 -33.05 7.84
N ASN A 373 -26.93 -33.90 7.57
CA ASN A 373 -27.85 -33.79 6.43
C ASN A 373 -27.15 -33.59 5.07
N GLY A 374 -25.99 -34.21 4.86
CA GLY A 374 -25.21 -34.12 3.62
C GLY A 374 -24.32 -32.87 3.48
N ALA A 375 -24.29 -31.99 4.50
CA ALA A 375 -23.39 -30.84 4.56
C ALA A 375 -22.15 -31.18 5.40
N LEU A 376 -20.96 -31.05 4.80
CA LEU A 376 -19.67 -31.32 5.42
C LEU A 376 -19.15 -30.07 6.16
N GLY A 377 -18.81 -30.23 7.43
CA GLY A 377 -18.18 -29.20 8.24
C GLY A 377 -16.66 -29.09 8.02
N SER A 378 -16.06 -28.11 8.68
CA SER A 378 -14.61 -27.87 8.62
C SER A 378 -13.80 -29.01 9.25
N ARG A 379 -12.60 -29.28 8.69
CA ARG A 379 -11.66 -30.31 9.14
C ARG A 379 -10.72 -29.79 10.23
N GLU A 380 -10.57 -30.56 11.31
CA GLU A 380 -9.59 -30.35 12.38
C GLU A 380 -8.47 -31.38 12.30
N ASN A 381 -7.21 -30.95 12.38
CA ASN A 381 -6.05 -31.81 12.12
C ASN A 381 -5.20 -32.05 13.38
N LEU A 382 -4.69 -33.27 13.56
CA LEU A 382 -3.78 -33.66 14.65
C LEU A 382 -2.70 -34.63 14.13
N SER A 383 -1.43 -34.32 14.36
CA SER A 383 -0.29 -35.19 13.96
C SER A 383 0.34 -35.87 15.18
N ILE A 384 0.51 -37.20 15.12
CA ILE A 384 1.07 -38.02 16.21
C ILE A 384 1.74 -39.30 15.66
N SER A 385 2.77 -39.79 16.35
CA SER A 385 3.46 -41.05 15.98
C SER A 385 2.97 -42.24 16.79
N THR A 386 2.96 -43.46 16.24
CA THR A 386 2.69 -44.69 17.02
C THR A 386 3.85 -45.02 17.97
N GLY A 387 3.56 -45.72 19.07
CA GLY A 387 4.58 -46.14 20.04
C GLY A 387 5.62 -47.10 19.43
N GLY A 388 6.86 -47.09 19.93
CA GLY A 388 7.86 -48.08 19.53
C GLY A 388 7.57 -49.46 20.15
N ASN A 389 7.87 -50.57 19.46
CA ASN A 389 7.75 -51.90 20.04
C ASN A 389 8.94 -52.21 20.99
N PRO A 390 8.72 -52.58 22.26
CA PRO A 390 9.75 -53.14 23.12
C PRO A 390 9.85 -54.65 22.88
N GLN A 391 10.96 -55.11 22.28
CA GLN A 391 11.26 -56.53 22.19
C GLN A 391 12.23 -56.94 23.31
N CYS A 392 11.76 -57.75 24.26
CA CYS A 392 12.58 -58.67 25.05
C CYS A 392 12.57 -60.06 24.39
N PRO A 393 13.55 -60.93 24.72
CA PRO A 393 13.17 -62.17 25.40
C PRO A 393 14.00 -62.50 26.66
N LEU A 394 13.27 -63.06 27.63
CA LEU A 394 13.58 -63.69 28.95
C LEU A 394 14.53 -64.92 28.86
N PRO A 395 14.82 -65.70 29.94
CA PRO A 395 14.77 -65.52 31.41
C PRO A 395 16.03 -66.02 32.17
N VAL A 396 16.34 -65.56 33.40
CA VAL A 396 16.89 -66.44 34.47
C VAL A 396 16.49 -65.92 35.86
N LEU A 397 15.99 -66.86 36.66
CA LEU A 397 15.66 -66.85 38.08
C LEU A 397 16.87 -66.55 38.98
N VAL A 398 16.72 -65.77 40.06
CA VAL A 398 16.98 -66.17 41.47
C VAL A 398 16.95 -64.94 42.41
N ARG A 399 16.14 -65.11 43.46
CA ARG A 399 16.09 -64.53 44.81
C ARG A 399 17.11 -63.43 45.20
N GLY A 400 16.56 -62.46 45.93
CA GLY A 400 16.83 -62.35 47.36
C GLY A 400 17.48 -61.06 47.86
N SER A 401 16.66 -60.28 48.57
CA SER A 401 16.95 -59.58 49.83
C SER A 401 17.96 -58.42 49.92
N GLU A 402 17.51 -57.45 50.71
CA GLU A 402 18.24 -56.55 51.62
C GLU A 402 18.78 -55.21 51.10
N LEU A 403 18.05 -54.16 51.52
CA LEU A 403 18.54 -53.05 52.34
C LEU A 403 20.07 -52.87 52.39
N ALA A 404 20.54 -51.77 51.82
CA ALA A 404 21.58 -50.96 52.44
C ALA A 404 21.49 -49.53 51.91
N GLU A 405 21.04 -48.62 52.77
CA GLU A 405 21.53 -47.25 52.73
C GLU A 405 23.06 -47.31 52.86
N THR A 406 23.76 -46.79 51.88
CA THR A 406 25.15 -46.38 52.04
C THR A 406 25.34 -45.02 51.39
N HIS A 407 25.62 -44.03 52.23
CA HIS A 407 26.31 -42.80 51.86
C HIS A 407 27.41 -43.10 50.83
N GLY A 408 27.28 -42.56 49.62
CA GLY A 408 28.24 -42.73 48.54
C GLY A 408 28.43 -41.42 47.80
N THR A 409 29.56 -40.79 48.05
CA THR A 409 30.24 -39.73 47.29
C THR A 409 29.54 -39.25 46.01
N SER A 410 29.22 -37.96 45.99
CA SER A 410 28.83 -37.20 44.80
C SER A 410 29.96 -37.25 43.76
N LEU A 411 29.99 -38.28 42.91
CA LEU A 411 30.87 -38.34 41.75
C LEU A 411 30.24 -37.53 40.61
N ALA A 412 31.07 -36.73 39.94
CA ALA A 412 30.69 -36.00 38.73
C ALA A 412 30.13 -36.97 37.67
N PRO A 413 29.10 -36.56 36.89
CA PRO A 413 28.60 -37.36 35.78
C PRO A 413 29.70 -37.77 34.80
N SER A 414 29.61 -38.97 34.23
CA SER A 414 30.48 -39.39 33.13
C SER A 414 30.12 -38.65 31.83
N GLU A 415 31.05 -38.65 30.88
CA GLU A 415 30.90 -38.01 29.58
C GLU A 415 29.73 -38.58 28.76
N VAL A 416 29.06 -37.72 27.99
CA VAL A 416 28.03 -38.16 27.02
C VAL A 416 28.64 -39.04 25.94
N MET A 417 27.89 -40.02 25.45
CA MET A 417 28.40 -41.00 24.48
C MET A 417 27.77 -40.77 23.10
N ASP A 418 28.49 -41.09 22.03
CA ASP A 418 27.92 -41.17 20.67
C ASP A 418 27.21 -39.89 20.20
N LEU A 419 27.83 -38.72 20.38
CA LEU A 419 27.31 -37.44 19.90
C LEU A 419 27.31 -37.42 18.37
N GLN A 420 26.13 -37.27 17.78
CA GLN A 420 25.89 -37.31 16.34
C GLN A 420 24.97 -36.17 15.89
N ASN A 421 25.18 -35.73 14.65
CA ASN A 421 24.21 -34.94 13.91
C ASN A 421 23.17 -35.88 13.26
N LYS A 422 21.88 -35.65 13.49
CA LYS A 422 20.78 -36.43 12.90
C LYS A 422 20.18 -35.77 11.67
N THR A 423 19.91 -34.48 11.74
CA THR A 423 19.31 -33.70 10.64
C THR A 423 19.86 -32.29 10.65
N GLN A 424 20.08 -31.73 9.46
CA GLN A 424 20.57 -30.37 9.28
C GLN A 424 19.79 -29.66 8.17
N THR A 425 19.51 -28.38 8.39
CA THR A 425 18.91 -27.47 7.43
C THR A 425 19.84 -26.27 7.22
N ASP A 426 19.39 -25.28 6.48
CA ASP A 426 20.04 -23.98 6.35
C ASP A 426 20.11 -23.20 7.68
N ASN A 427 19.18 -23.44 8.60
CA ASN A 427 19.06 -22.66 9.83
C ASN A 427 18.99 -23.49 11.12
N SER A 428 19.12 -24.81 11.05
CA SER A 428 19.04 -25.67 12.22
C SER A 428 19.88 -26.93 12.11
N VAL A 429 20.36 -27.41 13.26
CA VAL A 429 21.08 -28.69 13.40
C VAL A 429 20.48 -29.44 14.57
N THR A 430 20.12 -30.71 14.36
CA THR A 430 19.59 -31.58 15.41
C THR A 430 20.67 -32.55 15.86
N LEU A 431 21.08 -32.40 17.12
CA LEU A 431 22.07 -33.23 17.78
C LEU A 431 21.37 -34.34 18.55
N TRP A 432 22.03 -35.48 18.64
CA TRP A 432 21.61 -36.63 19.45
C TRP A 432 22.83 -37.28 20.08
N TRP A 433 22.68 -37.80 21.30
CA TRP A 433 23.71 -38.54 22.01
C TRP A 433 23.08 -39.66 22.84
N GLN A 434 23.92 -40.57 23.33
CA GLN A 434 23.56 -41.59 24.32
C GLN A 434 23.90 -41.09 25.73
N ALA A 435 22.99 -41.35 26.67
CA ALA A 435 23.21 -41.05 28.07
C ALA A 435 24.40 -41.86 28.63
N PRO A 436 25.21 -41.30 29.55
CA PRO A 436 26.29 -42.05 30.18
C PRO A 436 25.77 -43.28 30.94
N ARG A 437 26.58 -44.33 31.04
CA ARG A 437 26.21 -45.60 31.73
C ARG A 437 26.28 -45.53 33.26
N ASP A 438 26.05 -44.35 33.83
CA ASP A 438 26.11 -44.12 35.26
C ASP A 438 24.81 -44.61 35.95
N PRO A 439 24.85 -45.01 37.24
CA PRO A 439 23.69 -45.55 37.96
C PRO A 439 22.48 -44.61 38.12
N HIS A 440 22.53 -43.39 37.57
CA HIS A 440 21.52 -42.34 37.72
C HIS A 440 21.41 -41.42 36.49
N SER A 441 21.78 -41.90 35.29
CA SER A 441 21.79 -41.05 34.09
C SER A 441 20.42 -40.51 33.66
N GLN A 442 19.34 -41.12 34.14
CA GLN A 442 17.96 -40.64 34.01
C GLN A 442 17.69 -39.30 34.73
N LEU A 443 18.59 -38.88 35.63
CA LEU A 443 18.48 -37.64 36.41
C LEU A 443 19.43 -36.54 35.93
N TYR A 444 20.08 -36.73 34.79
CA TYR A 444 21.03 -35.76 34.25
C TYR A 444 20.31 -34.67 33.44
N VAL A 445 20.82 -33.44 33.58
CA VAL A 445 20.48 -32.33 32.69
C VAL A 445 21.66 -32.14 31.75
N TYR A 446 21.42 -32.16 30.45
CA TYR A 446 22.45 -31.95 29.45
C TYR A 446 22.55 -30.49 29.07
N ARG A 447 23.77 -30.02 28.87
CA ARG A 447 24.06 -28.70 28.33
C ARG A 447 24.59 -28.82 26.92
N VAL A 448 24.09 -27.96 26.06
CA VAL A 448 24.51 -27.86 24.66
C VAL A 448 25.03 -26.46 24.44
N GLN A 449 26.26 -26.32 23.99
CA GLN A 449 26.90 -25.05 23.65
C GLN A 449 27.29 -25.08 22.18
N TRP A 450 27.20 -23.95 21.49
CA TRP A 450 27.65 -23.84 20.11
C TRP A 450 28.31 -22.50 19.82
N ALA A 451 29.27 -22.54 18.90
CA ALA A 451 29.96 -21.37 18.39
C ALA A 451 30.26 -21.57 16.90
N SER A 452 30.12 -20.51 16.10
CA SER A 452 30.60 -20.52 14.72
C SER A 452 32.13 -20.41 14.72
N GLU A 453 32.79 -21.23 13.92
CA GLU A 453 34.22 -21.04 13.64
C GLU A 453 34.33 -19.99 12.52
N GLY A 454 34.86 -18.81 12.85
CA GLY A 454 35.06 -17.74 11.87
C GLY A 454 35.94 -18.22 10.71
N GLN A 455 35.50 -17.97 9.47
CA GLN A 455 36.30 -18.17 8.27
C GLN A 455 36.77 -16.84 7.65
N PRO A 456 37.93 -16.84 6.96
CA PRO A 456 38.65 -15.63 6.59
C PRO A 456 38.05 -15.03 5.31
N GLN A 457 37.16 -14.04 5.44
CA GLN A 457 36.89 -13.12 4.34
C GLN A 457 36.26 -11.79 4.77
N ARG A 458 37.06 -11.02 5.51
CA ARG A 458 37.17 -9.56 5.37
C ARG A 458 38.43 -9.16 6.13
N GLU A 459 39.54 -9.00 5.41
CA GLU A 459 40.65 -8.19 5.91
C GLU A 459 40.17 -6.74 5.97
N GLN A 460 39.55 -6.38 7.09
CA GLN A 460 39.41 -5.05 7.70
C GLN A 460 38.27 -5.10 8.72
N ASP A 461 38.47 -5.84 9.81
CA ASP A 461 37.96 -5.45 11.12
C ASP A 461 38.62 -6.30 12.21
N PRO A 462 39.36 -5.73 13.18
CA PRO A 462 39.85 -6.46 14.33
C PRO A 462 38.75 -6.58 15.40
N GLN A 463 38.47 -7.83 15.80
CA GLN A 463 37.70 -8.25 16.99
C GLN A 463 36.19 -7.97 17.00
N VAL A 464 35.43 -8.88 16.38
CA VAL A 464 34.07 -9.21 16.84
C VAL A 464 34.18 -10.47 17.73
N ASN A 465 33.96 -10.31 19.03
CA ASN A 465 33.82 -11.44 19.96
C ASN A 465 32.47 -12.13 19.67
N TRP A 466 32.48 -13.26 18.95
CA TRP A 466 31.27 -14.04 18.71
C TRP A 466 30.75 -14.71 20.01
N ALA A 467 29.44 -14.59 20.25
CA ALA A 467 28.80 -15.05 21.49
C ALA A 467 28.71 -16.58 21.54
N ASN A 468 29.33 -17.20 22.55
CA ASN A 468 29.10 -18.59 22.93
C ASN A 468 27.66 -18.75 23.42
N GLN A 469 26.79 -19.32 22.59
CA GLN A 469 25.39 -19.60 22.96
C GLN A 469 25.30 -20.97 23.63
N SER A 470 24.41 -21.10 24.61
CA SER A 470 24.18 -22.38 25.29
C SER A 470 22.72 -22.57 25.66
N SER A 471 22.31 -23.84 25.77
CA SER A 471 20.98 -24.26 26.20
C SER A 471 21.05 -25.51 27.09
N ARG A 472 19.92 -25.89 27.67
CA ARG A 472 19.78 -27.07 28.53
C ARG A 472 18.61 -27.93 28.09
N THR A 473 18.76 -29.25 28.23
CA THR A 473 17.71 -30.23 27.95
C THR A 473 17.81 -31.43 28.89
N ASN A 474 16.69 -32.06 29.20
CA ASN A 474 16.65 -33.33 29.92
C ASN A 474 16.63 -34.53 28.94
N GLU A 475 16.42 -34.25 27.67
CA GLU A 475 16.41 -35.24 26.59
C GLU A 475 17.83 -35.54 26.10
N THR A 476 18.03 -36.69 25.47
CA THR A 476 19.32 -37.05 24.85
C THR A 476 19.45 -36.55 23.41
N TRP A 477 18.69 -35.52 23.07
CA TRP A 477 18.72 -34.85 21.77
C TRP A 477 18.40 -33.37 21.96
N TYR A 478 18.84 -32.55 21.00
CA TYR A 478 18.55 -31.13 21.00
C TYR A 478 18.59 -30.56 19.59
N LYS A 479 17.56 -29.79 19.23
CA LYS A 479 17.52 -29.03 17.97
C LYS A 479 18.00 -27.62 18.22
N VAL A 480 19.15 -27.26 17.65
CA VAL A 480 19.64 -25.88 17.64
C VAL A 480 19.03 -25.19 16.43
N GLU A 481 18.32 -24.10 16.65
CA GLU A 481 17.64 -23.31 15.62
C GLU A 481 18.26 -21.92 15.50
N ALA A 482 17.87 -21.17 14.46
CA ALA A 482 18.37 -19.83 14.16
C ALA A 482 19.90 -19.77 13.92
N LEU A 483 20.46 -20.83 13.33
CA LEU A 483 21.83 -20.86 12.84
C LEU A 483 21.94 -20.12 11.50
N GLU A 484 23.14 -19.62 11.18
CA GLU A 484 23.42 -18.98 9.91
C GLU A 484 23.58 -20.03 8.80
N PRO A 485 22.96 -19.86 7.62
CA PRO A 485 23.16 -20.75 6.46
C PRO A 485 24.61 -20.77 5.99
N GLY A 486 25.05 -21.92 5.48
CA GLY A 486 26.42 -22.10 4.97
C GLY A 486 27.51 -21.77 6.00
N THR A 487 27.30 -22.06 7.28
CA THR A 487 28.25 -21.73 8.36
C THR A 487 28.64 -22.99 9.12
N LEU A 488 29.93 -23.13 9.40
CA LEU A 488 30.49 -24.22 10.20
C LEU A 488 30.38 -23.90 11.70
N TYR A 489 29.70 -24.76 12.44
CA TYR A 489 29.54 -24.65 13.88
C TYR A 489 30.27 -25.78 14.62
N ASN A 490 30.85 -25.43 15.77
CA ASN A 490 31.33 -26.40 16.74
C ASN A 490 30.32 -26.52 17.89
N PHE A 491 29.69 -27.68 18.02
CA PHE A 491 28.74 -28.00 19.08
C PHE A 491 29.43 -28.78 20.18
N THR A 492 29.15 -28.45 21.43
CA THR A 492 29.73 -29.07 22.61
C THR A 492 28.63 -29.48 23.59
N VAL A 493 28.65 -30.72 24.07
CA VAL A 493 27.63 -31.30 24.95
C VAL A 493 28.26 -31.92 26.18
N TRP A 494 27.68 -31.68 27.37
CA TRP A 494 28.06 -32.32 28.62
C TRP A 494 26.86 -32.57 29.54
N ALA A 495 26.98 -33.51 30.48
CA ALA A 495 25.96 -33.82 31.46
C ALA A 495 26.22 -33.08 32.79
N GLU A 496 25.15 -32.63 33.46
CA GLU A 496 25.19 -31.97 34.76
C GLU A 496 24.26 -32.66 35.77
N ARG A 497 24.73 -32.80 37.01
CA ARG A 497 23.92 -33.22 38.16
C ARG A 497 24.45 -32.60 39.44
N ASN A 498 23.55 -32.08 40.28
CA ASN A 498 23.89 -31.47 41.58
C ASN A 498 25.04 -30.43 41.47
N ASN A 499 25.04 -29.61 40.41
CA ASN A 499 26.09 -28.62 40.09
C ASN A 499 27.48 -29.19 39.79
N MET A 500 27.61 -30.49 39.48
CA MET A 500 28.82 -31.08 38.91
C MET A 500 28.60 -31.38 37.43
N ALA A 501 29.57 -31.02 36.59
CA ALA A 501 29.57 -31.24 35.15
C ALA A 501 30.51 -32.39 34.75
N SER A 502 30.16 -33.13 33.71
CA SER A 502 31.04 -34.10 33.04
C SER A 502 32.11 -33.42 32.18
N SER A 503 33.04 -34.19 31.64
CA SER A 503 33.81 -33.76 30.45
C SER A 503 32.88 -33.49 29.27
N THR A 504 33.36 -32.69 28.32
CA THR A 504 32.61 -32.23 27.16
C THR A 504 32.92 -33.05 25.92
N GLN A 505 31.90 -33.48 25.18
CA GLN A 505 32.01 -33.98 23.81
C GLN A 505 31.77 -32.85 22.81
N SER A 506 32.46 -32.87 21.67
CA SER A 506 32.26 -31.86 20.62
C SER A 506 32.12 -32.48 19.23
N ILE A 507 31.32 -31.85 18.37
CA ILE A 507 31.15 -32.20 16.96
C ILE A 507 31.09 -30.94 16.10
N ARG A 508 31.73 -30.97 14.93
CA ARG A 508 31.67 -29.90 13.94
C ARG A 508 30.65 -30.23 12.86
N VAL A 509 29.75 -29.30 12.58
CA VAL A 509 28.68 -29.48 11.60
C VAL A 509 28.43 -28.17 10.84
N SER A 510 28.37 -28.25 9.52
CA SER A 510 28.01 -27.13 8.64
C SER A 510 26.49 -27.12 8.39
N THR A 511 25.87 -25.95 8.43
CA THR A 511 24.50 -25.77 7.94
C THR A 511 24.45 -25.80 6.42
N ASN A 512 23.31 -26.20 5.85
CA ASN A 512 23.14 -26.21 4.40
C ASN A 512 23.32 -24.78 3.82
N PRO A 513 23.86 -24.64 2.59
CA PRO A 513 23.95 -23.34 1.95
C PRO A 513 22.57 -22.74 1.71
N ASP A 514 22.53 -21.41 1.66
CA ASP A 514 21.32 -20.66 1.32
C ASP A 514 20.95 -20.86 -0.16
N THR A 515 19.64 -20.95 -0.44
CA THR A 515 19.14 -21.01 -1.81
C THR A 515 19.26 -19.64 -2.46
N VAL A 516 19.75 -19.58 -3.70
CA VAL A 516 19.80 -18.33 -4.46
C VAL A 516 18.52 -18.09 -5.26
N THR A 517 18.26 -16.83 -5.58
CA THR A 517 17.14 -16.42 -6.44
C THR A 517 17.69 -15.97 -7.77
N ILE A 518 17.21 -16.54 -8.88
CA ILE A 518 17.49 -16.03 -10.22
C ILE A 518 16.80 -14.67 -10.33
N THR A 519 17.60 -13.60 -10.41
CA THR A 519 17.13 -12.21 -10.44
C THR A 519 16.88 -11.72 -11.86
N SER A 520 17.48 -12.36 -12.85
CA SER A 520 17.30 -12.02 -14.26
C SER A 520 17.55 -13.22 -15.16
N CYS A 521 16.73 -13.36 -16.20
CA CYS A 521 16.99 -14.23 -17.33
C CYS A 521 16.66 -13.49 -18.62
N VAL A 522 17.67 -13.15 -19.42
CA VAL A 522 17.49 -12.37 -20.65
C VAL A 522 18.02 -13.15 -21.85
N SER A 523 17.32 -13.08 -22.98
CA SER A 523 17.79 -13.70 -24.23
C SER A 523 19.09 -13.02 -24.70
N THR A 524 20.04 -13.80 -25.18
CA THR A 524 21.18 -13.27 -25.94
C THR A 524 20.71 -12.79 -27.31
N SER A 525 21.39 -11.81 -27.89
CA SER A 525 21.09 -11.32 -29.23
C SER A 525 21.13 -12.45 -30.27
N GLY A 526 20.06 -12.57 -31.05
CA GLY A 526 19.90 -13.63 -32.06
C GLY A 526 19.11 -14.86 -31.59
N GLY A 527 18.72 -14.93 -30.30
CA GLY A 527 17.77 -15.95 -29.82
C GLY A 527 18.36 -17.34 -29.53
N TYR A 528 19.68 -17.52 -29.55
CA TYR A 528 20.31 -18.84 -29.37
C TYR A 528 20.88 -19.11 -27.96
N GLY A 529 20.45 -18.34 -26.97
CA GLY A 529 21.01 -18.43 -25.63
C GLY A 529 20.34 -17.46 -24.66
N VAL A 530 20.63 -17.63 -23.38
CA VAL A 530 20.12 -16.80 -22.30
C VAL A 530 21.25 -16.40 -21.35
N ILE A 531 21.12 -15.24 -20.71
CA ILE A 531 22.04 -14.75 -19.68
C ILE A 531 21.29 -14.81 -18.36
N LEU A 532 21.78 -15.65 -17.45
CA LEU A 532 21.26 -15.80 -16.10
C LEU A 532 22.03 -14.92 -15.12
N THR A 533 21.31 -14.21 -14.26
CA THR A 533 21.88 -13.52 -13.10
C THR A 533 21.12 -13.94 -11.85
N TRP A 534 21.83 -14.14 -10.73
CA TRP A 534 21.23 -14.55 -9.46
C TRP A 534 21.79 -13.78 -8.27
N SER A 535 21.03 -13.77 -7.18
CA SER A 535 21.43 -13.16 -5.91
C SER A 535 22.58 -13.93 -5.25
N CYS A 536 23.37 -13.22 -4.43
CA CYS A 536 24.42 -13.87 -3.65
C CYS A 536 23.85 -14.47 -2.36
N PRO A 537 24.17 -15.74 -2.05
CA PRO A 537 23.71 -16.39 -0.84
C PRO A 537 24.35 -15.70 0.38
N GLN A 538 23.59 -15.60 1.49
CA GLN A 538 24.03 -14.87 2.68
C GLN A 538 25.12 -15.60 3.47
N GLY A 539 25.23 -16.92 3.27
CA GLY A 539 26.16 -17.83 3.95
C GLY A 539 27.47 -18.10 3.18
N GLY A 540 28.22 -19.10 3.64
CA GLY A 540 29.32 -19.67 2.88
C GLY A 540 28.85 -20.35 1.58
N TYR A 541 29.64 -20.19 0.52
CA TYR A 541 29.46 -20.86 -0.76
C TYR A 541 30.79 -20.95 -1.52
N GLU A 542 30.97 -22.02 -2.28
CA GLU A 542 32.20 -22.34 -3.02
C GLU A 542 32.00 -22.24 -4.53
N ALA A 543 30.86 -22.71 -5.01
CA ALA A 543 30.53 -22.79 -6.43
C ALA A 543 29.02 -22.75 -6.65
N PHE A 544 28.64 -22.53 -7.91
CA PHE A 544 27.27 -22.64 -8.40
C PHE A 544 27.21 -23.63 -9.56
N GLU A 545 26.07 -24.28 -9.72
CA GLU A 545 25.77 -25.10 -10.89
C GLU A 545 24.46 -24.61 -11.52
N SER A 546 24.55 -24.14 -12.76
CA SER A 546 23.40 -23.69 -13.54
C SER A 546 22.87 -24.81 -14.42
N GLU A 547 21.56 -25.03 -14.45
CA GLU A 547 20.89 -25.93 -15.39
C GLU A 547 19.83 -25.17 -16.18
N VAL A 548 19.93 -25.17 -17.52
CA VAL A 548 18.94 -24.54 -18.43
C VAL A 548 18.60 -25.50 -19.56
N GLY A 549 17.33 -25.88 -19.68
CA GLY A 549 16.88 -26.75 -20.78
C GLY A 549 17.61 -28.10 -20.85
N GLY A 550 18.10 -28.60 -19.71
CA GLY A 550 18.88 -29.84 -19.59
C GLY A 550 20.41 -29.69 -19.81
N GLN A 551 20.90 -28.49 -20.14
CA GLN A 551 22.34 -28.20 -20.17
C GLN A 551 22.82 -27.76 -18.79
N ARG A 552 23.88 -28.41 -18.28
CA ARG A 552 24.52 -28.07 -17.01
C ARG A 552 25.84 -27.33 -17.22
N GLY A 553 26.06 -26.29 -16.42
CA GLY A 553 27.30 -25.52 -16.36
C GLY A 553 27.73 -25.31 -14.91
N SER A 554 29.02 -25.45 -14.62
CA SER A 554 29.59 -25.15 -13.31
C SER A 554 30.20 -23.75 -13.34
N GLN A 555 29.99 -23.00 -12.25
CA GLN A 555 30.49 -21.64 -12.10
C GLN A 555 31.21 -21.47 -10.77
N ASP A 556 32.34 -20.77 -10.82
CA ASP A 556 33.10 -20.46 -9.62
C ASP A 556 32.40 -19.36 -8.80
N ARG A 557 32.79 -19.26 -7.52
CA ARG A 557 32.32 -18.25 -6.57
C ARG A 557 32.24 -16.82 -7.12
N ALA A 558 33.17 -16.43 -7.99
CA ALA A 558 33.26 -15.09 -8.56
C ALA A 558 32.14 -14.73 -9.55
N SER A 559 31.27 -15.69 -9.89
CA SER A 559 30.12 -15.53 -10.79
C SER A 559 28.89 -14.98 -10.07
N CYS A 560 28.94 -14.91 -8.74
CA CYS A 560 27.89 -14.33 -7.92
C CYS A 560 27.57 -12.89 -8.34
N GLY A 561 26.29 -12.59 -8.63
CA GLY A 561 25.85 -11.28 -9.08
C GLY A 561 26.31 -10.87 -10.48
N LYS A 562 26.92 -11.78 -11.25
CA LYS A 562 27.30 -11.55 -12.65
C LYS A 562 26.40 -12.36 -13.60
N GLY A 563 26.19 -11.82 -14.80
CA GLY A 563 25.47 -12.53 -15.85
C GLY A 563 26.30 -13.69 -16.42
N VAL A 564 25.73 -14.89 -16.43
CA VAL A 564 26.32 -16.10 -16.99
C VAL A 564 25.52 -16.54 -18.22
N SER A 565 26.19 -16.60 -19.36
CA SER A 565 25.57 -16.96 -20.63
C SER A 565 25.50 -18.48 -20.82
N VAL A 566 24.30 -18.99 -21.10
CA VAL A 566 24.06 -20.36 -21.56
C VAL A 566 23.67 -20.29 -23.04
N LEU A 567 24.49 -20.88 -23.91
CA LEU A 567 24.39 -20.78 -25.36
C LEU A 567 24.03 -22.14 -25.99
N GLY A 568 23.54 -22.12 -27.23
CA GLY A 568 23.15 -23.33 -27.97
C GLY A 568 21.70 -23.75 -27.73
N LEU A 569 20.86 -22.82 -27.27
CA LEU A 569 19.41 -23.00 -27.15
C LEU A 569 18.74 -22.70 -28.50
N GLY A 570 17.61 -23.35 -28.77
CA GLY A 570 16.77 -23.04 -29.94
C GLY A 570 15.98 -21.74 -29.74
N PRO A 571 15.79 -20.91 -30.79
CA PRO A 571 15.10 -19.62 -30.73
C PRO A 571 13.59 -19.73 -30.60
N ALA A 572 12.95 -18.68 -30.07
CA ALA A 572 11.51 -18.62 -29.79
C ALA A 572 10.99 -19.78 -28.91
N GLN A 573 11.83 -20.28 -27.99
CA GLN A 573 11.51 -21.37 -27.06
C GLN A 573 11.69 -20.95 -25.61
N SER A 574 11.02 -21.69 -24.73
CA SER A 574 11.02 -21.50 -23.28
C SER A 574 11.78 -22.64 -22.60
N TYR A 575 12.69 -22.33 -21.69
CA TYR A 575 13.52 -23.30 -20.98
C TYR A 575 13.41 -23.09 -19.47
N PRO A 576 13.19 -24.15 -18.68
CA PRO A 576 13.33 -24.06 -17.23
C PRO A 576 14.81 -23.87 -16.87
N ALA A 577 15.08 -22.95 -15.95
CA ALA A 577 16.40 -22.61 -15.45
C ALA A 577 16.45 -22.72 -13.92
N THR A 578 17.48 -23.38 -13.40
CA THR A 578 17.75 -23.48 -11.95
C THR A 578 19.22 -23.18 -11.67
N ILE A 579 19.51 -22.66 -10.47
CA ILE A 579 20.87 -22.49 -9.96
C ILE A 579 20.99 -23.27 -8.65
N THR A 580 22.02 -24.11 -8.54
CA THR A 580 22.33 -24.84 -7.31
C THR A 580 23.57 -24.26 -6.65
N THR A 581 23.44 -23.78 -5.41
CA THR A 581 24.56 -23.31 -4.58
C THR A 581 25.23 -24.49 -3.89
N ILE A 582 26.57 -24.49 -3.87
CA ILE A 582 27.39 -25.56 -3.29
C ILE A 582 28.23 -25.00 -2.13
N TRP A 583 28.18 -25.67 -0.98
CA TRP A 583 28.99 -25.37 0.21
C TRP A 583 29.27 -26.64 1.00
N ASP A 584 30.54 -26.92 1.30
CA ASP A 584 31.00 -28.06 2.09
C ASP A 584 30.39 -29.40 1.62
N GLY A 585 30.33 -29.57 0.30
CA GLY A 585 29.71 -30.73 -0.37
C GLY A 585 28.17 -30.77 -0.37
N MET A 586 27.50 -29.87 0.35
CA MET A 586 26.04 -29.73 0.38
C MET A 586 25.54 -28.87 -0.78
N ARG A 587 24.29 -29.08 -1.17
CA ARG A 587 23.66 -28.46 -2.35
C ARG A 587 22.31 -27.86 -1.98
N ALA A 588 22.06 -26.63 -2.43
CA ALA A 588 20.77 -25.95 -2.30
C ALA A 588 20.34 -25.39 -3.66
N THR A 589 19.26 -25.95 -4.22
CA THR A 589 18.77 -25.59 -5.56
C THR A 589 17.69 -24.52 -5.49
N SER A 590 17.79 -23.52 -6.36
CA SER A 590 16.81 -22.45 -6.49
C SER A 590 15.46 -22.96 -7.00
N ALA A 591 14.42 -22.15 -6.81
CA ALA A 591 13.19 -22.31 -7.59
C ALA A 591 13.50 -22.23 -9.09
N SER A 592 12.80 -23.03 -9.89
CA SER A 592 12.92 -23.00 -11.36
C SER A 592 12.28 -21.74 -11.92
N VAL A 593 13.01 -21.03 -12.77
CA VAL A 593 12.52 -19.86 -13.53
C VAL A 593 12.45 -20.22 -15.00
N THR A 594 11.37 -19.85 -15.68
CA THR A 594 11.24 -20.05 -17.12
C THR A 594 11.93 -18.91 -17.87
N CYS A 595 12.95 -19.26 -18.65
CA CYS A 595 13.68 -18.37 -19.52
C CYS A 595 13.15 -18.43 -20.95
N HIS A 596 13.04 -17.29 -21.63
CA HIS A 596 12.60 -17.22 -23.01
C HIS A 596 13.74 -16.80 -23.93
N THR A 597 13.82 -17.46 -25.09
CA THR A 597 14.71 -17.08 -26.18
C THR A 597 13.93 -16.28 -27.22
N GLU A 598 14.53 -15.20 -27.73
CA GLU A 598 13.90 -14.37 -28.77
C GLU A 598 13.75 -15.11 -30.11
N SER A 599 12.87 -14.60 -30.97
CA SER A 599 12.76 -15.08 -32.35
C SER A 599 14.03 -14.75 -33.11
N ALA A 600 14.66 -15.73 -33.74
CA ALA A 600 15.78 -15.47 -34.62
C ALA A 600 15.28 -14.61 -35.80
N GLY A 601 15.69 -13.34 -35.85
CA GLY A 601 15.48 -12.50 -37.03
C GLY A 601 16.06 -13.17 -38.28
N PRO A 602 15.52 -12.88 -39.49
CA PRO A 602 15.89 -13.58 -40.70
C PRO A 602 17.41 -13.59 -40.87
N LEU A 603 17.96 -14.80 -40.96
CA LEU A 603 19.35 -15.06 -41.32
C LEU A 603 19.60 -14.41 -42.68
N VAL A 604 20.18 -13.20 -42.68
CA VAL A 604 20.86 -12.71 -43.86
C VAL A 604 22.08 -13.59 -44.02
N ALA A 605 21.95 -14.56 -44.92
CA ALA A 605 23.03 -15.43 -45.35
C ALA A 605 24.16 -14.57 -45.93
N ALA A 606 25.14 -14.22 -45.10
CA ALA A 606 26.44 -13.77 -45.56
C ALA A 606 27.34 -15.01 -45.60
N SER A 607 27.42 -15.61 -46.78
CA SER A 607 28.40 -16.62 -47.15
C SER A 607 29.83 -16.14 -46.83
N LEU A 608 30.58 -16.97 -46.09
CA LEU A 608 32.02 -16.89 -45.85
C LEU A 608 32.80 -16.77 -47.19
N PRO A 609 34.04 -16.26 -47.20
CA PRO A 609 35.17 -17.13 -46.87
C PRO A 609 36.25 -16.52 -45.96
N GLU A 610 36.98 -17.45 -45.37
CA GLU A 610 38.15 -17.35 -44.51
C GLU A 610 39.23 -16.39 -45.00
N THR A 611 39.85 -15.65 -44.07
CA THR A 611 41.32 -15.53 -44.02
C THR A 611 41.77 -14.99 -42.65
N PHE A 612 42.63 -15.77 -42.00
CA PHE A 612 43.48 -15.37 -40.88
C PHE A 612 44.28 -14.10 -41.21
N ILE A 613 44.45 -13.18 -40.25
CA ILE A 613 45.70 -12.46 -39.96
C ILE A 613 45.62 -11.84 -38.54
N LEU A 614 46.76 -11.92 -37.86
CA LEU A 614 47.06 -11.61 -36.46
C LEU A 614 47.46 -10.14 -36.21
N ILE A 615 47.14 -9.61 -34.99
CA ILE A 615 47.88 -8.60 -34.16
C ILE A 615 47.75 -7.09 -34.55
N PRO A 616 47.82 -6.08 -33.63
CA PRO A 616 47.31 -5.88 -32.26
C PRO A 616 46.62 -4.48 -32.03
N PHE A 617 46.17 -4.21 -30.80
CA PHE A 617 45.73 -2.93 -30.21
C PHE A 617 46.54 -1.67 -30.62
N PRO A 618 45.89 -0.47 -30.70
CA PRO A 618 45.91 0.39 -29.51
C PRO A 618 44.61 1.16 -29.22
N ARG A 619 44.47 1.44 -27.92
CA ARG A 619 43.56 2.38 -27.25
C ARG A 619 43.24 3.62 -28.09
N ASN A 620 41.96 3.95 -28.19
CA ASN A 620 41.52 5.31 -27.88
C ASN A 620 40.05 5.38 -27.48
N LYS A 621 39.81 5.83 -26.24
CA LYS A 621 38.52 6.32 -25.77
C LYS A 621 38.12 7.52 -26.62
N LYS A 622 36.98 7.45 -27.29
CA LYS A 622 36.15 8.63 -27.58
C LYS A 622 34.68 8.26 -27.41
N ASN A 623 34.03 8.99 -26.51
CA ASN A 623 32.59 9.11 -26.39
C ASN A 623 31.99 9.34 -27.78
N GLN A 624 31.03 8.51 -28.16
CA GLN A 624 30.06 8.84 -29.19
C GLN A 624 28.67 8.76 -28.58
N GLN A 625 27.97 9.88 -28.76
CA GLN A 625 26.58 10.13 -28.43
C GLN A 625 25.70 8.96 -28.87
N LYS A 626 24.83 8.50 -27.96
CA LYS A 626 23.68 7.68 -28.32
C LYS A 626 22.67 8.62 -28.97
N ALA A 627 22.61 8.55 -30.30
CA ALA A 627 21.55 9.12 -31.10
C ALA A 627 20.21 8.49 -30.72
N GLU A 628 19.17 9.32 -30.84
CA GLU A 628 17.76 9.05 -30.59
C GLU A 628 17.26 7.77 -31.27
N LEU A 629 16.38 7.06 -30.57
CA LEU A 629 15.35 6.24 -31.20
C LEU A 629 14.05 6.48 -30.41
N SER A 630 13.27 7.44 -30.89
CA SER A 630 11.86 7.60 -30.59
C SER A 630 11.04 6.49 -31.25
N ASP A 631 9.82 6.32 -30.76
CA ASP A 631 8.74 5.43 -31.21
C ASP A 631 8.72 3.98 -30.73
N LEU A 632 8.33 3.82 -29.45
CA LEU A 632 7.13 3.05 -29.13
C LEU A 632 6.49 3.61 -27.85
N ALA A 633 5.52 4.50 -28.03
CA ALA A 633 4.77 5.14 -26.96
C ALA A 633 3.78 4.15 -26.32
N PHE A 634 4.08 3.66 -25.12
CA PHE A 634 3.03 3.27 -24.18
C PHE A 634 2.71 4.48 -23.32
N SER A 635 1.66 5.21 -23.70
CA SER A 635 1.08 6.26 -22.85
C SER A 635 0.38 5.59 -21.66
N PHE A 636 0.89 5.83 -20.46
CA PHE A 636 0.18 5.53 -19.22
C PHE A 636 -0.31 6.85 -18.60
N PRO A 637 -1.62 7.14 -18.59
CA PRO A 637 -2.13 8.28 -17.87
C PRO A 637 -1.98 8.01 -16.36
N GLY A 638 -1.27 8.88 -15.63
CA GLY A 638 -1.01 8.71 -14.20
C GLY A 638 -2.23 8.72 -13.28
N TYR A 639 -3.43 8.89 -13.84
CA TYR A 639 -4.72 8.91 -13.15
C TYR A 639 -5.79 8.23 -14.02
N ILE A 640 -6.67 7.47 -13.36
CA ILE A 640 -7.75 6.68 -13.97
C ILE A 640 -9.07 7.23 -13.44
N LEU A 641 -10.05 7.48 -14.32
CA LEU A 641 -11.40 7.88 -13.94
C LEU A 641 -12.12 6.73 -13.23
N ALA A 642 -13.03 7.06 -12.31
CA ALA A 642 -13.83 6.07 -11.58
C ALA A 642 -14.58 5.10 -12.51
N GLU A 643 -15.14 5.63 -13.61
CA GLU A 643 -15.88 4.85 -14.60
C GLU A 643 -15.00 3.89 -15.40
N ASP A 644 -13.76 4.28 -15.68
CA ASP A 644 -12.78 3.49 -16.43
C ASP A 644 -12.03 2.48 -15.55
N PHE A 645 -12.14 2.60 -14.22
CA PHE A 645 -11.35 1.81 -13.29
C PHE A 645 -11.63 0.30 -13.43
N ALA A 646 -12.88 -0.08 -13.67
CA ALA A 646 -13.24 -1.47 -13.89
C ALA A 646 -12.60 -2.04 -15.18
N ASP A 647 -12.50 -1.24 -16.24
CA ASP A 647 -11.83 -1.64 -17.48
C ASP A 647 -10.32 -1.70 -17.33
N HIS A 648 -9.74 -0.77 -16.56
CA HIS A 648 -8.33 -0.80 -16.20
C HIS A 648 -7.97 -2.11 -15.45
N VAL A 649 -8.74 -2.50 -14.43
CA VAL A 649 -8.52 -3.75 -13.70
C VAL A 649 -8.67 -4.96 -14.65
N ARG A 650 -9.76 -5.03 -15.42
CA ARG A 650 -9.97 -6.13 -16.39
C ARG A 650 -8.84 -6.24 -17.41
N LYS A 651 -8.27 -5.13 -17.86
CA LYS A 651 -7.14 -5.10 -18.79
C LYS A 651 -5.89 -5.68 -18.12
N ASN A 652 -5.59 -5.26 -16.90
CA ASN A 652 -4.38 -5.65 -16.19
C ASN A 652 -4.43 -7.09 -15.63
N GLU A 653 -5.62 -7.65 -15.39
CA GLU A 653 -5.82 -9.05 -14.98
C GLU A 653 -5.61 -10.06 -16.14
N LYS A 654 -5.63 -9.61 -17.40
CA LYS A 654 -5.42 -10.48 -18.56
C LYS A 654 -4.04 -11.17 -18.50
N ASP A 655 -3.97 -12.31 -19.17
CA ASP A 655 -2.75 -13.09 -19.33
C ASP A 655 -2.03 -13.37 -18.00
N SER A 656 -2.82 -13.71 -16.97
CA SER A 656 -2.36 -13.98 -15.60
C SER A 656 -1.73 -12.75 -14.91
N ASN A 657 -2.46 -11.64 -14.88
CA ASN A 657 -2.05 -10.37 -14.27
C ASN A 657 -0.86 -9.68 -14.95
N CYS A 658 -0.62 -9.90 -16.25
CA CYS A 658 0.58 -9.40 -16.92
C CYS A 658 0.72 -7.87 -16.82
N GLY A 659 -0.38 -7.12 -16.95
CA GLY A 659 -0.36 -5.67 -16.84
C GLY A 659 -0.03 -5.20 -15.43
N PHE A 660 -0.55 -5.88 -14.40
CA PHE A 660 -0.18 -5.57 -13.02
C PHE A 660 1.29 -5.91 -12.71
N ALA A 661 1.80 -7.02 -13.24
CA ALA A 661 3.20 -7.40 -13.09
C ALA A 661 4.13 -6.35 -13.73
N GLU A 662 3.80 -5.87 -14.93
CA GLU A 662 4.54 -4.80 -15.63
C GLU A 662 4.54 -3.49 -14.84
N GLU A 663 3.36 -3.00 -14.42
CA GLU A 663 3.24 -1.80 -13.59
C GLU A 663 4.03 -1.95 -12.29
N TYR A 664 3.88 -3.08 -11.60
CA TYR A 664 4.54 -3.31 -10.34
C TYR A 664 6.06 -3.41 -10.47
N GLN A 665 6.57 -4.01 -11.55
CA GLN A 665 8.00 -4.14 -11.82
C GLN A 665 8.68 -2.76 -11.96
N GLN A 666 8.00 -1.76 -12.52
CA GLN A 666 8.54 -0.40 -12.63
C GLN A 666 8.75 0.27 -11.26
N LEU A 667 8.03 -0.16 -10.23
CA LEU A 667 8.21 0.34 -8.87
C LEU A 667 9.50 -0.17 -8.20
N SER A 668 10.19 -1.16 -8.79
CA SER A 668 11.38 -1.80 -8.19
C SER A 668 12.59 -0.88 -8.07
N LEU A 669 12.75 0.10 -8.97
CA LEU A 669 13.89 1.02 -8.99
C LEU A 669 13.67 2.28 -8.13
N VAL A 670 12.44 2.49 -7.65
CA VAL A 670 12.05 3.73 -6.94
C VAL A 670 12.72 3.81 -5.57
N GLY A 671 13.38 4.93 -5.30
CA GLY A 671 14.02 5.21 -4.01
C GLY A 671 15.39 4.57 -3.78
N THR A 672 15.92 3.83 -4.77
CA THR A 672 17.23 3.15 -4.67
C THR A 672 18.43 4.09 -4.50
N SER A 673 18.29 5.37 -4.86
CA SER A 673 19.33 6.40 -4.72
C SER A 673 19.30 7.15 -3.40
N GLN A 674 18.35 6.85 -2.50
CA GLN A 674 18.14 7.64 -1.30
C GLN A 674 19.01 7.16 -0.12
N SER A 675 19.45 8.13 0.68
CA SER A 675 20.33 7.89 1.83
C SER A 675 19.61 7.16 2.97
N GLN A 676 20.27 6.18 3.58
CA GLN A 676 19.82 5.41 4.75
C GLN A 676 20.92 5.32 5.83
N MET A 677 21.78 6.33 5.88
CA MET A 677 23.01 6.32 6.66
C MET A 677 22.73 6.28 8.16
N VAL A 678 21.72 7.00 8.65
CA VAL A 678 21.37 7.02 10.08
C VAL A 678 20.87 5.65 10.52
N ALA A 679 20.04 5.01 9.71
CA ALA A 679 19.52 3.68 9.99
C ALA A 679 20.61 2.59 9.97
N SER A 680 21.71 2.84 9.26
CA SER A 680 22.81 1.89 9.07
C SER A 680 23.95 2.05 10.08
N THR A 681 23.87 3.01 11.01
CA THR A 681 24.93 3.20 12.01
C THR A 681 24.98 2.01 12.99
N PRO A 682 26.17 1.68 13.54
CA PRO A 682 26.32 0.55 14.46
C PRO A 682 25.36 0.59 15.65
N GLU A 683 25.08 1.77 16.19
CA GLU A 683 24.20 2.00 17.33
C GLU A 683 22.73 1.69 17.00
N ASN A 684 22.33 1.89 15.74
CA ASN A 684 20.95 1.78 15.29
C ASN A 684 20.62 0.42 14.66
N ASN A 685 21.63 -0.37 14.26
CA ASN A 685 21.44 -1.68 13.63
C ASN A 685 20.56 -2.62 14.45
N ALA A 686 20.72 -2.64 15.78
CA ALA A 686 19.92 -3.47 16.68
C ALA A 686 18.46 -2.97 16.83
N LYS A 687 18.14 -1.75 16.40
CA LYS A 687 16.79 -1.18 16.42
C LYS A 687 15.99 -1.51 15.16
N ASN A 688 16.62 -2.15 14.16
CA ASN A 688 15.99 -2.57 12.91
C ASN A 688 15.55 -4.03 12.94
N ARG A 689 14.26 -4.29 12.71
CA ARG A 689 13.74 -5.67 12.63
C ARG A 689 14.26 -6.41 11.41
N TYR A 690 14.44 -5.69 10.29
CA TYR A 690 14.92 -6.24 9.03
C TYR A 690 16.04 -5.36 8.47
N ARG A 691 17.19 -5.97 8.13
CA ARG A 691 18.36 -5.25 7.59
C ARG A 691 18.10 -4.57 6.24
N ASN A 692 17.13 -5.08 5.47
CA ASN A 692 16.76 -4.56 4.16
C ASN A 692 15.55 -3.61 4.18
N VAL A 693 15.02 -3.26 5.36
CA VAL A 693 13.90 -2.33 5.50
C VAL A 693 14.32 -1.20 6.42
N LEU A 694 15.02 -0.22 5.85
CA LEU A 694 15.57 0.93 6.55
C LEU A 694 14.83 2.21 6.12
N PRO A 695 14.46 3.11 7.05
CA PRO A 695 13.89 4.40 6.67
C PRO A 695 14.94 5.24 5.94
N TYR A 696 14.51 6.03 4.95
CA TYR A 696 15.40 7.02 4.33
C TYR A 696 15.67 8.17 5.31
N ASP A 697 16.86 8.75 5.23
CA ASP A 697 17.31 9.76 6.19
C ASP A 697 16.46 11.03 6.15
N TRP A 698 15.94 11.42 4.98
CA TRP A 698 15.15 12.65 4.82
C TRP A 698 13.71 12.52 5.33
N SER A 699 13.15 11.30 5.32
CA SER A 699 11.77 11.02 5.68
C SER A 699 11.63 10.29 7.01
N ARG A 700 12.74 9.88 7.64
CA ARG A 700 12.70 9.22 8.95
C ARG A 700 12.03 10.11 9.99
N VAL A 701 11.40 9.50 10.99
CA VAL A 701 10.88 10.25 12.15
C VAL A 701 11.98 10.34 13.21
N PRO A 702 12.52 11.54 13.51
CA PRO A 702 13.49 11.71 14.58
C PRO A 702 12.78 11.74 15.94
N LEU A 703 13.33 11.04 16.93
CA LEU A 703 12.98 11.21 18.34
C LEU A 703 13.84 12.31 18.98
N LYS A 704 13.37 12.88 20.08
CA LYS A 704 14.17 13.79 20.90
C LYS A 704 15.40 13.04 21.43
N PRO A 705 16.62 13.51 21.18
CA PRO A 705 17.83 12.83 21.62
C PRO A 705 17.91 12.84 23.16
N ILE A 706 18.30 11.70 23.72
CA ILE A 706 18.58 11.53 25.15
C ILE A 706 20.09 11.75 25.36
N HIS A 707 20.42 12.58 26.35
CA HIS A 707 21.81 12.89 26.70
C HIS A 707 22.56 11.60 27.06
N GLU A 708 23.80 11.46 26.60
CA GLU A 708 24.66 10.28 26.83
C GLU A 708 24.18 8.95 26.20
N GLU A 709 23.11 8.95 25.39
CA GLU A 709 22.64 7.76 24.68
C GLU A 709 22.77 7.95 23.14
N PRO A 710 23.86 7.48 22.52
CA PRO A 710 24.01 7.49 21.07
C PRO A 710 22.89 6.70 20.36
N GLY A 711 22.36 7.25 19.26
CA GLY A 711 21.26 6.62 18.51
C GLY A 711 19.89 6.71 19.20
N SER A 712 19.75 7.48 20.28
CA SER A 712 18.48 7.69 20.98
C SER A 712 17.47 8.53 20.18
N ASP A 713 17.91 9.25 19.14
CA ASP A 713 17.06 9.98 18.20
C ASP A 713 16.47 9.08 17.10
N TYR A 714 16.90 7.83 17.04
CA TYR A 714 16.55 6.90 15.98
C TYR A 714 15.42 5.96 16.36
N ILE A 715 14.44 5.86 15.46
CA ILE A 715 13.46 4.78 15.38
C ILE A 715 13.24 4.42 13.91
N ASN A 716 12.99 3.14 13.61
CA ASN A 716 12.67 2.70 12.26
C ASN A 716 11.22 3.07 11.87
N ALA A 717 11.03 4.36 11.58
CA ALA A 717 9.77 4.95 11.16
C ALA A 717 10.02 6.01 10.09
N SER A 718 9.06 6.21 9.19
CA SER A 718 9.09 7.25 8.16
C SER A 718 7.77 8.01 8.14
N PHE A 719 7.84 9.32 7.94
CA PHE A 719 6.67 10.10 7.54
C PHE A 719 6.23 9.67 6.15
N MET A 720 4.92 9.50 5.98
CA MET A 720 4.30 9.06 4.74
C MET A 720 3.36 10.13 4.20
N PRO A 721 3.38 10.37 2.88
CA PRO A 721 2.46 11.30 2.25
C PRO A 721 1.05 10.76 2.30
N GLY A 722 0.09 11.67 2.43
CA GLY A 722 -1.32 11.42 2.17
C GLY A 722 -1.84 12.32 1.06
N LEU A 723 -3.15 12.59 1.09
CA LEU A 723 -3.82 13.41 0.09
C LEU A 723 -3.52 14.90 0.28
N TRP A 724 -3.38 15.36 1.53
CA TRP A 724 -3.32 16.80 1.86
C TRP A 724 -2.04 17.22 2.56
N SER A 725 -1.22 16.27 3.00
CA SER A 725 0.04 16.52 3.69
C SER A 725 1.13 15.54 3.22
N PRO A 726 2.38 16.00 3.06
CA PRO A 726 3.52 15.10 2.82
C PRO A 726 3.86 14.24 4.05
N GLN A 727 3.30 14.54 5.22
CA GLN A 727 3.53 13.83 6.49
C GLN A 727 2.17 13.50 7.15
N GLU A 728 1.24 12.94 6.38
CA GLU A 728 -0.12 12.66 6.88
C GLU A 728 -0.18 11.40 7.77
N PHE A 729 0.74 10.46 7.55
CA PHE A 729 0.86 9.24 8.34
C PHE A 729 2.30 9.03 8.79
N ILE A 730 2.49 8.16 9.78
CA ILE A 730 3.79 7.58 10.09
C ILE A 730 3.73 6.08 9.83
N ALA A 731 4.60 5.56 8.96
CA ALA A 731 4.79 4.13 8.78
C ALA A 731 5.98 3.67 9.60
N THR A 732 5.79 2.67 10.47
CA THR A 732 6.85 2.13 11.33
C THR A 732 6.85 0.62 11.34
N GLN A 733 7.98 0.01 11.71
CA GLN A 733 8.05 -1.43 11.92
C GLN A 733 7.26 -1.86 13.18
N GLY A 734 6.88 -3.14 13.25
CA GLY A 734 6.41 -3.73 14.50
C GLY A 734 7.52 -3.68 15.56
N PRO A 735 7.29 -3.08 16.74
CA PRO A 735 8.33 -2.90 17.75
C PRO A 735 9.05 -4.19 18.12
N LEU A 736 10.35 -4.08 18.41
CA LEU A 736 11.17 -5.13 19.02
C LEU A 736 11.15 -4.97 20.54
N PRO A 737 11.51 -6.00 21.33
CA PRO A 737 11.60 -5.89 22.79
C PRO A 737 12.36 -4.64 23.26
N GLN A 738 13.52 -4.37 22.65
CA GLN A 738 14.38 -3.23 22.98
C GLN A 738 13.90 -1.88 22.40
N THR A 739 12.93 -1.87 21.49
CA THR A 739 12.41 -0.63 20.88
C THR A 739 10.97 -0.31 21.31
N VAL A 740 10.38 -1.03 22.27
CA VAL A 740 9.04 -0.70 22.80
C VAL A 740 9.04 0.69 23.43
N GLY A 741 10.09 1.05 24.19
CA GLY A 741 10.22 2.39 24.77
C GLY A 741 10.35 3.48 23.72
N ASP A 742 11.17 3.26 22.69
CA ASP A 742 11.31 4.18 21.55
C ASP A 742 9.98 4.32 20.78
N PHE A 743 9.21 3.23 20.64
CA PHE A 743 7.88 3.28 20.02
C PHE A 743 6.90 4.14 20.82
N TRP A 744 6.82 3.99 22.14
CA TRP A 744 5.94 4.85 22.94
C TRP A 744 6.41 6.30 23.00
N ARG A 745 7.73 6.55 22.94
CA ARG A 745 8.28 7.90 22.71
C ARG A 745 7.83 8.47 21.38
N LEU A 746 7.84 7.69 20.30
CA LEU A 746 7.30 8.11 19.00
C LEU A 746 5.82 8.51 19.12
N VAL A 747 4.98 7.68 19.74
CA VAL A 747 3.55 7.99 19.95
C VAL A 747 3.38 9.31 20.71
N TRP A 748 4.10 9.47 21.82
CA TRP A 748 4.04 10.66 22.66
C TRP A 748 4.57 11.90 21.94
N GLU A 749 5.78 11.88 21.40
CA GLU A 749 6.43 13.06 20.81
C GLU A 749 5.70 13.54 19.56
N GLN A 750 5.13 12.62 18.78
CA GLN A 750 4.32 12.96 17.61
C GLN A 750 2.86 13.26 17.99
N GLN A 751 2.49 13.23 19.28
CA GLN A 751 1.13 13.47 19.77
C GLN A 751 0.09 12.62 19.00
N SER A 752 0.44 11.36 18.72
CA SER A 752 -0.39 10.49 17.88
C SER A 752 -1.47 9.84 18.73
N HIS A 753 -2.73 10.16 18.44
CA HIS A 753 -3.89 9.57 19.11
C HIS A 753 -4.35 8.25 18.48
N THR A 754 -3.76 7.82 17.36
CA THR A 754 -4.24 6.67 16.60
C THR A 754 -3.10 5.76 16.20
N LEU A 755 -3.19 4.50 16.62
CA LEU A 755 -2.29 3.42 16.19
C LEU A 755 -3.08 2.44 15.33
N VAL A 756 -2.50 1.99 14.21
CA VAL A 756 -3.09 0.98 13.34
C VAL A 756 -2.11 -0.16 13.17
N MET A 757 -2.45 -1.31 13.74
CA MET A 757 -1.66 -2.54 13.72
C MET A 757 -2.27 -3.54 12.75
N LEU A 758 -1.50 -3.95 11.74
CA LEU A 758 -1.95 -4.84 10.64
C LEU A 758 -1.28 -6.23 10.68
N THR A 759 -0.88 -6.70 11.85
CA THR A 759 -0.18 -7.98 12.02
C THR A 759 -0.50 -8.59 13.37
N ASN A 760 -0.51 -9.92 13.46
CA ASN A 760 -0.49 -10.60 14.75
C ASN A 760 0.93 -10.56 15.32
N CYS A 761 1.09 -10.61 16.64
CA CYS A 761 2.42 -10.64 17.25
C CYS A 761 3.24 -11.85 16.78
N MET A 762 2.56 -12.98 16.55
CA MET A 762 3.12 -14.21 16.03
C MET A 762 2.32 -14.68 14.81
N GLU A 763 3.02 -15.00 13.72
CA GLU A 763 2.44 -15.50 12.46
C GLU A 763 3.34 -16.62 11.95
N ALA A 764 2.75 -17.78 11.62
CA ALA A 764 3.47 -18.99 11.22
C ALA A 764 4.65 -19.36 12.15
N GLY A 765 4.46 -19.20 13.47
CA GLY A 765 5.48 -19.48 14.50
C GLY A 765 6.62 -18.47 14.57
N ARG A 766 6.54 -17.34 13.85
CA ARG A 766 7.57 -16.28 13.84
C ARG A 766 7.04 -15.02 14.50
N VAL A 767 7.86 -14.39 15.35
CA VAL A 767 7.54 -13.10 15.97
C VAL A 767 7.58 -11.99 14.91
N LYS A 768 6.42 -11.40 14.62
CA LYS A 768 6.25 -10.29 13.67
C LYS A 768 6.23 -8.93 14.33
N CYS A 769 5.77 -8.87 15.57
CA CYS A 769 5.63 -7.64 16.36
C CYS A 769 5.69 -8.01 17.85
N GLU A 770 6.41 -7.24 18.66
CA GLU A 770 6.35 -7.39 20.11
C GLU A 770 4.97 -6.99 20.63
N HIS A 771 4.55 -7.59 21.75
CA HIS A 771 3.33 -7.18 22.45
C HIS A 771 3.64 -5.91 23.26
N TYR A 772 3.47 -4.75 22.61
CA TYR A 772 3.96 -3.48 23.15
C TYR A 772 2.95 -2.73 24.05
N TRP A 773 1.75 -3.27 24.26
CA TRP A 773 0.71 -2.70 25.11
C TRP A 773 0.49 -3.56 26.39
N PRO A 774 -0.17 -3.05 27.43
CA PRO A 774 -0.50 -3.83 28.61
C PRO A 774 -1.41 -5.04 28.30
N LEU A 775 -1.12 -6.20 28.91
CA LEU A 775 -1.96 -7.41 28.80
C LEU A 775 -3.24 -7.33 29.65
N ASP A 776 -3.24 -6.48 30.66
CA ASP A 776 -4.34 -6.27 31.59
C ASP A 776 -4.41 -4.78 31.98
N SER A 777 -5.24 -4.46 32.98
CA SER A 777 -5.38 -3.10 33.51
C SER A 777 -4.16 -2.62 34.31
N GLN A 778 -3.12 -3.46 34.51
CA GLN A 778 -1.88 -3.01 35.15
C GLN A 778 -1.07 -2.13 34.17
N PRO A 779 -0.74 -0.90 34.55
CA PRO A 779 0.02 -0.03 33.67
C PRO A 779 1.44 -0.54 33.43
N CYS A 780 1.90 -0.52 32.17
CA CYS A 780 3.31 -0.75 31.84
C CYS A 780 4.06 0.59 31.78
N THR A 781 5.29 0.65 32.30
CA THR A 781 6.10 1.88 32.32
C THR A 781 7.32 1.72 31.44
N HIS A 782 7.54 2.67 30.54
CA HIS A 782 8.64 2.75 29.60
C HIS A 782 9.32 4.10 29.73
N GLY A 783 10.42 4.16 30.49
CA GLY A 783 11.05 5.43 30.86
C GLY A 783 10.08 6.32 31.65
N HIS A 784 9.84 7.53 31.17
CA HIS A 784 8.94 8.52 31.79
C HIS A 784 7.47 8.39 31.33
N LEU A 785 7.17 7.41 30.46
CA LEU A 785 5.84 7.18 29.93
C LEU A 785 5.22 5.96 30.59
N ARG A 786 4.02 6.11 31.14
CA ARG A 786 3.19 5.02 31.65
C ARG A 786 2.02 4.80 30.70
N VAL A 787 1.82 3.57 30.26
CA VAL A 787 0.73 3.17 29.35
C VAL A 787 -0.25 2.31 30.13
N THR A 788 -1.51 2.68 30.08
CA THR A 788 -2.60 1.95 30.75
C THR A 788 -3.62 1.53 29.71
N LEU A 789 -4.11 0.29 29.79
CA LEU A 789 -5.25 -0.18 29.01
C LEU A 789 -6.55 0.23 29.72
N GLU A 790 -7.37 1.06 29.06
CA GLU A 790 -8.65 1.54 29.61
C GLU A 790 -9.80 0.63 29.18
N SER A 791 -9.84 0.21 27.91
CA SER A 791 -10.83 -0.75 27.41
C SER A 791 -10.33 -1.50 26.17
N GLU A 792 -10.93 -2.67 25.93
CA GLU A 792 -10.65 -3.52 24.78
C GLU A 792 -11.97 -4.07 24.21
N GLU A 793 -12.19 -3.84 22.91
CA GLU A 793 -13.31 -4.38 22.13
C GLU A 793 -12.78 -5.37 21.10
N VAL A 794 -13.08 -6.66 21.30
CA VAL A 794 -12.61 -7.75 20.42
C VAL A 794 -13.73 -8.16 19.48
N THR A 795 -13.44 -8.20 18.18
CA THR A 795 -14.28 -8.82 17.15
C THR A 795 -13.55 -9.99 16.51
N GLU A 796 -14.22 -10.72 15.61
CA GLU A 796 -13.58 -11.80 14.84
C GLU A 796 -12.42 -11.31 13.97
N ASN A 797 -12.53 -10.10 13.40
CA ASN A 797 -11.62 -9.62 12.36
C ASN A 797 -10.62 -8.56 12.84
N TRP A 798 -10.93 -7.88 13.94
CA TRP A 798 -10.08 -6.85 14.53
C TRP A 798 -10.37 -6.63 16.02
N THR A 799 -9.41 -6.01 16.71
CA THR A 799 -9.55 -5.53 18.09
C THR A 799 -9.35 -4.02 18.14
N VAL A 800 -10.13 -3.32 18.94
CA VAL A 800 -9.94 -1.88 19.22
C VAL A 800 -9.61 -1.71 20.70
N ARG A 801 -8.56 -0.96 21.02
CA ARG A 801 -8.12 -0.70 22.40
C ARG A 801 -8.08 0.80 22.67
N GLU A 802 -8.63 1.22 23.81
CA GLU A 802 -8.39 2.55 24.37
C GLU A 802 -7.22 2.47 25.34
N LEU A 803 -6.19 3.25 25.08
CA LEU A 803 -4.97 3.33 25.87
C LEU A 803 -4.80 4.75 26.40
N GLN A 804 -4.27 4.87 27.60
CA GLN A 804 -3.90 6.15 28.18
C GLN A 804 -2.38 6.19 28.41
N LEU A 805 -1.72 7.15 27.78
CA LEU A 805 -0.33 7.48 28.03
C LEU A 805 -0.25 8.60 29.05
N LEU A 806 0.50 8.40 30.13
CA LEU A 806 0.81 9.40 31.14
C LEU A 806 2.31 9.69 31.12
N GLN A 807 2.68 10.94 30.86
CA GLN A 807 4.01 11.46 31.12
C GLN A 807 4.11 11.76 32.61
N VAL A 808 4.90 10.97 33.34
CA VAL A 808 4.89 10.92 34.81
C VAL A 808 5.46 12.19 35.45
N GLU A 809 6.36 12.91 34.79
CA GLU A 809 7.00 14.13 35.32
C GLU A 809 6.15 15.38 35.12
N GLU A 810 5.55 15.51 33.94
CA GLU A 810 4.70 16.64 33.54
C GLU A 810 3.23 16.44 33.94
N GLN A 811 2.85 15.23 34.36
CA GLN A 811 1.47 14.83 34.65
C GLN A 811 0.52 15.12 33.47
N LYS A 812 1.02 14.99 32.25
CA LYS A 812 0.22 15.15 31.02
C LYS A 812 -0.22 13.79 30.51
N THR A 813 -1.45 13.72 30.04
CA THR A 813 -2.05 12.50 29.50
C THR A 813 -2.34 12.63 28.01
N LEU A 814 -2.18 11.53 27.27
CA LEU A 814 -2.54 11.38 25.87
C LEU A 814 -3.42 10.13 25.73
N SER A 815 -4.67 10.30 25.30
CA SER A 815 -5.56 9.19 24.97
C SER A 815 -5.23 8.68 23.56
N VAL A 816 -4.99 7.38 23.45
CA VAL A 816 -4.52 6.71 22.23
C VAL A 816 -5.43 5.53 21.94
N ARG A 817 -6.01 5.51 20.73
CA ARG A 817 -6.81 4.38 20.26
C ARG A 817 -6.00 3.50 19.32
N GLN A 818 -5.87 2.22 19.64
CA GLN A 818 -5.21 1.23 18.80
C GLN A 818 -6.26 0.40 18.04
N PHE A 819 -6.15 0.38 16.71
CA PHE A 819 -6.92 -0.47 15.81
C PHE A 819 -6.04 -1.63 15.34
N HIS A 820 -6.37 -2.85 15.75
CA HIS A 820 -5.59 -4.05 15.46
C HIS A 820 -6.36 -4.96 14.52
N TYR A 821 -6.00 -4.97 13.24
CA TYR A 821 -6.59 -5.88 12.24
C TYR A 821 -5.95 -7.27 12.33
N LEU A 822 -6.76 -8.28 12.63
CA LEU A 822 -6.34 -9.68 12.90
C LEU A 822 -6.49 -10.59 11.68
N ALA A 823 -7.42 -10.25 10.77
CA ALA A 823 -7.81 -11.09 9.64
C ALA A 823 -6.86 -11.04 8.43
N TRP A 824 -5.67 -10.44 8.56
CA TRP A 824 -4.68 -10.49 7.47
C TRP A 824 -3.88 -11.80 7.55
N PRO A 825 -3.91 -12.65 6.50
CA PRO A 825 -3.24 -13.95 6.56
C PRO A 825 -1.72 -13.85 6.60
N ASP A 826 -1.10 -14.88 7.19
CA ASP A 826 0.36 -15.03 7.31
C ASP A 826 1.06 -15.07 5.94
N HIS A 827 0.38 -15.61 4.93
CA HIS A 827 0.82 -15.64 3.53
C HIS A 827 -0.19 -14.94 2.62
N GLY A 828 0.31 -14.04 1.76
CA GLY A 828 -0.50 -13.37 0.74
C GLY A 828 -1.33 -12.19 1.25
N VAL A 829 -2.58 -12.13 0.76
CA VAL A 829 -3.55 -11.06 0.99
C VAL A 829 -4.87 -11.66 1.48
N PRO A 830 -5.74 -10.90 2.16
CA PRO A 830 -7.07 -11.38 2.52
C PRO A 830 -7.81 -11.93 1.29
N SER A 831 -8.55 -13.04 1.48
CA SER A 831 -9.27 -13.70 0.38
C SER A 831 -10.43 -12.88 -0.18
N SER A 832 -10.94 -11.92 0.59
CA SER A 832 -11.95 -10.96 0.16
C SER A 832 -11.55 -9.53 0.56
N PRO A 833 -11.79 -8.53 -0.31
CA PRO A 833 -11.65 -7.11 0.05
C PRO A 833 -12.63 -6.63 1.13
N ASP A 834 -13.75 -7.32 1.32
CA ASP A 834 -14.87 -6.84 2.14
C ASP A 834 -14.48 -6.59 3.60
N THR A 835 -13.71 -7.49 4.21
CA THR A 835 -13.28 -7.37 5.61
C THR A 835 -12.35 -6.18 5.82
N LEU A 836 -11.42 -5.95 4.88
CA LEU A 836 -10.51 -4.80 4.96
C LEU A 836 -11.26 -3.48 4.70
N LEU A 837 -12.23 -3.46 3.78
CA LEU A 837 -13.08 -2.29 3.54
C LEU A 837 -13.96 -1.97 4.75
N ALA A 838 -14.50 -2.98 5.44
CA ALA A 838 -15.26 -2.79 6.68
C ALA A 838 -14.38 -2.19 7.79
N PHE A 839 -13.18 -2.74 7.98
CA PHE A 839 -12.19 -2.19 8.90
C PHE A 839 -11.80 -0.75 8.54
N TRP A 840 -11.55 -0.47 7.25
CA TRP A 840 -11.24 0.87 6.76
C TRP A 840 -12.36 1.87 7.05
N ARG A 841 -13.64 1.51 6.83
CA ARG A 841 -14.78 2.37 7.14
C ARG A 841 -14.82 2.78 8.61
N MET A 842 -14.62 1.81 9.51
CA MET A 842 -14.54 2.07 10.96
C MET A 842 -13.36 3.00 11.30
N LEU A 843 -12.17 2.70 10.78
CA LEU A 843 -10.98 3.52 10.99
C LEU A 843 -11.17 4.95 10.46
N ARG A 844 -11.72 5.09 9.25
CA ARG A 844 -11.99 6.37 8.59
C ARG A 844 -12.98 7.20 9.40
N GLN A 845 -14.05 6.58 9.89
CA GLN A 845 -15.03 7.23 10.76
C GLN A 845 -14.37 7.82 12.02
N TRP A 846 -13.42 7.11 12.64
CA TRP A 846 -12.64 7.64 13.76
C TRP A 846 -11.70 8.78 13.35
N LEU A 847 -10.91 8.59 12.29
CA LEU A 847 -9.96 9.60 11.78
C LEU A 847 -10.65 10.88 11.26
N ASP A 848 -11.96 10.85 11.01
CA ASP A 848 -12.76 12.03 10.68
C ASP A 848 -13.39 12.71 11.90
N GLN A 849 -13.48 12.01 13.03
CA GLN A 849 -13.92 12.59 14.31
C GLN A 849 -12.74 13.22 15.07
N THR A 850 -11.55 12.61 14.95
CA THR A 850 -10.31 13.05 15.61
C THR A 850 -9.61 14.09 14.72
N MET A 851 -9.96 15.36 14.92
CA MET A 851 -9.40 16.51 14.17
C MET A 851 -8.12 17.09 14.80
N GLU A 852 -7.87 16.78 16.06
CA GLU A 852 -6.76 17.29 16.85
C GLU A 852 -5.78 16.15 17.16
N GLY A 853 -4.48 16.44 17.07
CA GLY A 853 -3.42 15.45 17.23
C GLY A 853 -2.41 15.44 16.10
N GLY A 854 -1.35 14.64 16.27
CA GLY A 854 -0.41 14.35 15.20
C GLY A 854 -0.79 13.13 14.36
N PRO A 855 0.08 12.74 13.42
CA PRO A 855 -0.24 11.78 12.37
C PRO A 855 -0.55 10.38 12.94
N PRO A 856 -1.57 9.66 12.41
CA PRO A 856 -1.78 8.26 12.74
C PRO A 856 -0.55 7.41 12.41
N ILE A 857 -0.18 6.54 13.35
CA ILE A 857 0.95 5.62 13.21
C ILE A 857 0.40 4.28 12.71
N VAL A 858 0.85 3.84 11.55
CA VAL A 858 0.44 2.58 10.92
C VAL A 858 1.64 1.63 10.87
N HIS A 859 1.46 0.41 11.34
CA HIS A 859 2.51 -0.59 11.32
C HIS A 859 1.99 -2.00 11.03
N CYS A 860 2.91 -2.86 10.61
CA CYS A 860 2.70 -4.29 10.51
C CYS A 860 3.94 -4.96 11.11
N SER A 861 4.60 -5.86 10.40
CA SER A 861 5.91 -6.39 10.81
C SER A 861 7.06 -5.48 10.37
N ALA A 862 7.24 -5.29 9.06
CA ALA A 862 8.29 -4.44 8.50
C ALA A 862 7.86 -2.97 8.35
N GLY A 863 6.56 -2.69 8.45
CA GLY A 863 6.01 -1.35 8.23
C GLY A 863 6.02 -0.92 6.77
N VAL A 864 5.87 -1.88 5.83
CA VAL A 864 5.94 -1.59 4.38
C VAL A 864 4.81 -2.24 3.57
N GLY A 865 4.62 -3.56 3.68
CA GLY A 865 3.65 -4.31 2.87
C GLY A 865 2.20 -3.96 3.20
N ARG A 866 1.66 -4.59 4.26
CA ARG A 866 0.28 -4.37 4.72
C ARG A 866 0.02 -2.89 5.07
N THR A 867 1.01 -2.28 5.74
CA THR A 867 1.03 -0.83 6.06
C THR A 867 0.85 0.02 4.81
N GLY A 868 1.63 -0.23 3.75
CA GLY A 868 1.52 0.51 2.50
C GLY A 868 0.20 0.25 1.79
N THR A 869 -0.32 -0.97 1.80
CA THR A 869 -1.61 -1.29 1.20
C THR A 869 -2.75 -0.52 1.88
N LEU A 870 -2.78 -0.44 3.22
CA LEU A 870 -3.82 0.32 3.92
C LEU A 870 -3.69 1.83 3.68
N ILE A 871 -2.47 2.39 3.76
CA ILE A 871 -2.25 3.83 3.53
C ILE A 871 -2.64 4.19 2.08
N ALA A 872 -2.25 3.37 1.10
CA ALA A 872 -2.68 3.54 -0.29
C ALA A 872 -4.20 3.49 -0.42
N LEU A 873 -4.84 2.49 0.19
CA LEU A 873 -6.30 2.35 0.11
C LEU A 873 -7.01 3.57 0.70
N ASP A 874 -6.61 4.04 1.88
CA ASP A 874 -7.24 5.21 2.49
C ASP A 874 -7.09 6.47 1.65
N VAL A 875 -5.89 6.72 1.11
CA VAL A 875 -5.64 7.93 0.33
C VAL A 875 -6.33 7.86 -1.03
N LEU A 876 -6.27 6.72 -1.72
CA LEU A 876 -6.87 6.54 -3.04
C LEU A 876 -8.40 6.56 -2.97
N LEU A 877 -9.03 5.98 -1.95
CA LEU A 877 -10.48 6.07 -1.77
C LEU A 877 -10.93 7.50 -1.47
N ARG A 878 -10.20 8.24 -0.64
CA ARG A 878 -10.49 9.67 -0.42
C ARG A 878 -10.27 10.50 -1.68
N GLN A 879 -9.23 10.21 -2.45
CA GLN A 879 -8.99 10.87 -3.73
C GLN A 879 -10.14 10.62 -4.70
N LEU A 880 -10.57 9.36 -4.81
CA LEU A 880 -11.71 8.95 -5.63
C LEU A 880 -13.00 9.67 -5.22
N GLU A 881 -13.30 9.76 -3.92
CA GLU A 881 -14.47 10.48 -3.40
C GLU A 881 -14.40 12.00 -3.67
N CYS A 882 -13.19 12.60 -3.66
CA CYS A 882 -13.00 14.03 -3.84
C CYS A 882 -12.91 14.47 -5.31
N GLU A 883 -12.26 13.67 -6.15
CA GLU A 883 -11.82 14.05 -7.50
C GLU A 883 -12.47 13.21 -8.60
N GLY A 884 -13.08 12.06 -8.28
CA GLY A 884 -13.63 11.13 -9.27
C GLY A 884 -12.58 10.40 -10.11
N LEU A 885 -11.29 10.55 -9.76
CA LEU A 885 -10.15 9.91 -10.39
C LEU A 885 -9.14 9.49 -9.33
N LEU A 886 -8.29 8.51 -9.66
CA LEU A 886 -7.28 8.00 -8.74
C LEU A 886 -6.08 7.42 -9.50
N GLY A 887 -4.91 7.37 -8.86
CA GLY A 887 -3.68 6.87 -9.48
C GLY A 887 -2.94 5.87 -8.58
N PRO A 888 -3.26 4.57 -8.62
CA PRO A 888 -2.63 3.60 -7.71
C PRO A 888 -1.13 3.48 -7.94
N PHE A 889 -0.69 3.41 -9.20
CA PHE A 889 0.73 3.38 -9.56
C PHE A 889 1.47 4.63 -9.07
N SER A 890 0.97 5.82 -9.42
CA SER A 890 1.60 7.10 -9.09
C SER A 890 1.67 7.31 -7.57
N PHE A 891 0.62 6.94 -6.83
CA PHE A 891 0.62 7.05 -5.37
C PHE A 891 1.55 6.05 -4.69
N VAL A 892 1.59 4.78 -5.13
CA VAL A 892 2.52 3.80 -4.57
C VAL A 892 3.97 4.18 -4.88
N LYS A 893 4.26 4.71 -6.07
CA LYS A 893 5.56 5.30 -6.40
C LYS A 893 5.93 6.42 -5.42
N LYS A 894 5.02 7.38 -5.18
CA LYS A 894 5.21 8.47 -4.22
C LYS A 894 5.48 7.96 -2.80
N MET A 895 4.78 6.92 -2.35
CA MET A 895 5.06 6.29 -1.06
C MET A 895 6.45 5.64 -1.03
N ARG A 896 6.88 4.98 -2.11
CA ARG A 896 8.22 4.37 -2.22
C ARG A 896 9.36 5.38 -2.24
N GLU A 897 9.08 6.62 -2.61
CA GLU A 897 10.01 7.73 -2.45
C GLU A 897 10.18 8.12 -0.98
N SER A 898 9.18 7.93 -0.11
CA SER A 898 9.26 8.24 1.32
C SER A 898 9.70 7.06 2.19
N ARG A 899 9.40 5.82 1.83
CA ARG A 899 9.84 4.63 2.56
C ARG A 899 10.02 3.47 1.59
N PRO A 900 11.10 2.67 1.67
CA PRO A 900 11.32 1.59 0.70
C PRO A 900 10.22 0.53 0.78
N LEU A 901 9.96 -0.12 -0.35
CA LEU A 901 9.12 -1.32 -0.45
C LEU A 901 7.65 -1.15 -0.01
N MET A 902 7.13 0.08 0.11
CA MET A 902 5.70 0.30 0.35
C MET A 902 4.87 -0.44 -0.70
N VAL A 903 3.88 -1.21 -0.24
CA VAL A 903 3.20 -2.26 -1.02
C VAL A 903 4.23 -3.27 -1.54
N GLN A 904 4.56 -4.26 -0.72
CA GLN A 904 5.79 -5.07 -0.81
C GLN A 904 5.71 -6.20 -1.84
N THR A 905 4.52 -6.65 -2.20
CA THR A 905 4.33 -7.75 -3.16
C THR A 905 3.35 -7.33 -4.26
N GLU A 906 3.47 -7.94 -5.43
CA GLU A 906 2.51 -7.77 -6.53
C GLU A 906 1.10 -8.16 -6.07
N ALA A 907 0.95 -9.25 -5.31
CA ALA A 907 -0.35 -9.67 -4.76
C ALA A 907 -1.02 -8.57 -3.92
N GLN A 908 -0.24 -7.81 -3.12
CA GLN A 908 -0.75 -6.65 -2.36
C GLN A 908 -1.14 -5.49 -3.27
N TYR A 909 -0.43 -5.28 -4.37
CA TYR A 909 -0.74 -4.27 -5.37
C TYR A 909 -2.02 -4.61 -6.13
N VAL A 910 -2.19 -5.85 -6.56
CA VAL A 910 -3.43 -6.37 -7.16
C VAL A 910 -4.59 -6.27 -6.16
N PHE A 911 -4.37 -6.68 -4.91
CA PHE A 911 -5.40 -6.61 -3.87
C PHE A 911 -5.85 -5.17 -3.57
N LEU A 912 -4.95 -4.18 -3.62
CA LEU A 912 -5.31 -2.77 -3.53
C LEU A 912 -6.32 -2.38 -4.62
N HIS A 913 -6.11 -2.82 -5.86
CA HIS A 913 -7.04 -2.57 -6.96
C HIS A 913 -8.38 -3.29 -6.76
N GLN A 914 -8.35 -4.53 -6.27
CA GLN A 914 -9.56 -5.28 -5.94
C GLN A 914 -10.39 -4.58 -4.86
N CYS A 915 -9.74 -4.00 -3.83
CA CYS A 915 -10.41 -3.18 -2.82
C CYS A 915 -11.09 -1.94 -3.41
N ILE A 916 -10.39 -1.20 -4.28
CA ILE A 916 -10.93 0.01 -4.92
C ILE A 916 -12.11 -0.36 -5.85
N LEU A 917 -11.96 -1.42 -6.64
CA LEU A 917 -13.02 -1.92 -7.52
C LEU A 917 -14.24 -2.37 -6.71
N ARG A 918 -14.02 -3.11 -5.62
CA ARG A 918 -15.09 -3.57 -4.73
C ARG A 918 -15.82 -2.40 -4.07
N PHE A 919 -15.10 -1.35 -3.68
CA PHE A 919 -15.70 -0.13 -3.16
C PHE A 919 -16.63 0.54 -4.19
N LEU A 920 -16.19 0.68 -5.44
CA LEU A 920 -16.99 1.22 -6.55
C LEU A 920 -18.25 0.38 -6.86
N GLN A 921 -18.15 -0.95 -6.74
CA GLN A 921 -19.30 -1.84 -6.93
C GLN A 921 -20.34 -1.69 -5.81
N GLN A 922 -19.89 -1.54 -4.57
CA GLN A 922 -20.77 -1.35 -3.41
C GLN A 922 -21.50 0.00 -3.47
N SER A 923 -20.85 1.06 -3.96
CA SER A 923 -21.49 2.36 -4.14
C SER A 923 -22.52 2.36 -5.27
N ALA A 924 -22.29 1.60 -6.35
CA ALA A 924 -23.24 1.46 -7.46
C ALA A 924 -24.47 0.59 -7.12
N GLN A 925 -24.36 -0.32 -6.15
CA GLN A 925 -25.45 -1.22 -5.71
C GLN A 925 -26.29 -0.64 -4.56
N ALA A 926 -25.92 0.50 -4.00
CA ALA A 926 -26.77 1.20 -3.05
C ALA A 926 -28.10 1.57 -3.75
N PRO A 927 -29.26 1.02 -3.33
CA PRO A 927 -30.53 1.49 -3.83
C PRO A 927 -30.61 2.99 -3.55
N ALA A 928 -31.11 3.78 -4.50
CA ALA A 928 -31.56 5.13 -4.21
C ALA A 928 -32.48 5.03 -2.98
N GLU A 929 -31.99 5.52 -1.83
CA GLU A 929 -32.79 5.56 -0.62
C GLU A 929 -34.06 6.31 -1.00
N LYS A 930 -35.18 5.59 -1.04
CA LYS A 930 -36.48 6.22 -0.94
C LYS A 930 -36.41 7.00 0.36
N GLU A 931 -36.43 8.33 0.23
CA GLU A 931 -36.66 9.29 1.31
C GLU A 931 -37.84 8.74 2.12
N VAL A 932 -37.55 8.04 3.22
CA VAL A 932 -38.56 7.68 4.21
C VAL A 932 -38.84 9.01 4.89
N THR A 933 -39.96 9.61 4.52
CA THR A 933 -40.57 10.73 5.23
C THR A 933 -40.63 10.37 6.72
N TYR A 934 -39.75 11.00 7.50
CA TYR A 934 -39.83 11.03 8.96
C TYR A 934 -41.00 11.95 9.36
N GLU A 935 -42.22 11.45 9.25
CA GLU A 935 -43.29 11.87 10.15
C GLU A 935 -43.49 10.74 11.17
N ASN A 936 -43.52 11.09 12.46
CA ASN A 936 -43.78 10.25 13.64
C ASN A 936 -42.64 9.47 14.32
N ILE A 937 -41.55 10.15 14.71
CA ILE A 937 -40.78 9.77 15.92
C ILE A 937 -40.71 10.94 16.91
N GLY A 938 -41.81 11.70 17.04
CA GLY A 938 -41.99 12.73 18.07
C GLY A 938 -42.74 12.23 19.32
N ASN A 939 -43.29 11.01 19.30
CA ASN A 939 -44.23 10.53 20.31
C ASN A 939 -43.76 9.29 21.11
N LEU A 940 -42.47 8.94 21.09
CA LEU A 940 -41.94 7.76 21.80
C LEU A 940 -40.76 8.03 22.75
N ILE A 941 -40.52 9.30 23.11
CA ILE A 941 -39.52 9.69 24.12
C ILE A 941 -40.14 10.62 25.18
N TYR A 942 -41.39 10.36 25.59
CA TYR A 942 -42.01 11.05 26.73
C TYR A 942 -42.78 10.12 27.67
N GLU A 943 -42.38 8.84 27.74
CA GLU A 943 -42.84 7.93 28.79
C GLU A 943 -41.63 7.19 29.35
N ASN A 944 -40.87 7.84 30.23
CA ASN A 944 -40.12 7.16 31.30
C ASN A 944 -39.48 8.08 32.35
N GLU A 945 -39.77 9.38 32.35
CA GLU A 945 -39.39 10.25 33.49
C GLU A 945 -40.25 10.03 34.75
N ALA A 946 -41.34 9.28 34.66
CA ALA A 946 -42.17 8.91 35.81
C ALA A 946 -41.69 7.59 36.47
N ALA A 947 -41.06 6.69 35.71
CA ALA A 947 -40.55 5.40 36.22
C ALA A 947 -39.21 5.55 36.95
N ILE A 948 -38.37 6.51 36.54
CA ILE A 948 -37.05 6.74 37.17
C ILE A 948 -37.20 7.45 38.53
N ARG A 949 -38.19 8.33 38.70
CA ARG A 949 -38.48 8.98 40.00
C ARG A 949 -39.12 8.07 41.05
N ALA A 950 -39.61 6.89 40.65
CA ALA A 950 -40.18 5.91 41.57
C ALA A 950 -39.12 4.94 42.15
N HIS A 951 -37.89 4.91 41.61
CA HIS A 951 -36.84 4.01 42.09
C HIS A 951 -35.82 4.68 43.02
N GLU A 952 -35.78 6.01 43.10
CA GLU A 952 -34.91 6.77 44.03
C GLU A 952 -35.57 7.10 45.38
N LEU A 953 -36.71 6.49 45.70
CA LEU A 953 -37.39 6.64 47.00
C LEU A 953 -37.51 5.33 47.81
N GLU A 954 -36.85 4.24 47.40
CA GLU A 954 -36.87 2.99 48.19
C GLU A 954 -35.56 2.20 48.32
N VAL A 955 -34.38 2.74 47.95
CA VAL A 955 -33.06 2.17 48.34
C VAL A 955 -32.04 3.27 48.61
#